data_AF-A0AAV9JKS4-F1
#
_entry.id   AF-A0AAV9JKS4-F1
#
_cell.length_a   1.000
_cell.length_b   1.000
_cell.length_c   1.000
_cell.angle_alpha   90.00
_cell.angle_beta   90.00
_cell.angle_gamma   90.00
#
_symmetry.space_group_name_H-M   'P 1'
#
loop_
_entity.id
_entity.type
_entity.pdbx_description
1 polymer ?
#
loop_
_entity_poly.entity_id
_entity_poly.type
_entity_poly.pdbx_seq_one_letter_code
_entity_poly.pdbx_strand_id
1 'polypeptide(L)'
;MAPSYTTDTVKGHVFQAKKNVKCKISKGDRVPGGPADLTVDKGEIGEIREVSKDGNQFLVCLRDRREAPSVPIAINAVDVSPALFGKWTIDYQLPGFGGIRNASSDTMSDSPSGGVAKHIEALLVGVADNRDRIPDIVIYKRFLQNSKSIQDTANAMKNNINKASPQLAALLASNSFNIWNIWDRAPHFGSHEETIIDPTSYCGIYLIVYWDFKDNSEFSGVYIYIGQSKDMVVRLKYHRTDMFYLKSDAYWTEHYRCARKAKKWTAMRFCVQDPNEGGSLEEAQRLRNLYENLAMLLTRSYAKKVSDVTVAQSRAQAKGIAQAVTKSYSHLELGVLFNSIADAAFAKSGYADPKTRSSFGVTGGLNVSSPVGGEHATFDRIVWSLERIPKANRMIFHRPALTLAPEKAGAGGNTYRTLGYMKYRHFGESTSNAKAKMEFLRSAESDLPEPGDVIWSTWEVMDKDCVHATPAFPIGDVGCWSNWHDVLRLGYKIIWQSQKSSKFYYKYLQWAAPRTCLRAISDNKTGSVTSYAYGAGILAHLLKSTWPGREEQGFVPDFGPAHIVEVIYDAFRQTATCQPVTAPLEQLSGPIYSENAVLSQLGALRVTEHGVQKHLENINGDWQGLDWAWLEDHRQTYEQIYKQKKGQASSVKAFKVLIRQNNQRKNCDFCMYRFLSDEVEGAALSTTGLGACDRFKDDQGVEQDFCMPCFLRGIRCSWTRADWLGGDDWGIEKEGMLRHAASSRHFSGNFYKAAHKAFFRQPENVKGLATYEIPNPGFEIVDGKEDDTEE
;
A
#
# COMPACT_ATOMS: atom_id res chain seq x y z
N MET A 1 16.61 -10.51 36.53
CA MET A 1 16.29 -11.95 36.58
C MET A 1 16.59 -12.52 35.21
N ALA A 2 17.45 -13.54 35.11
CA ALA A 2 17.68 -14.22 33.83
C ALA A 2 16.37 -14.92 33.40
N PRO A 3 16.02 -14.94 32.10
CA PRO A 3 14.84 -15.68 31.64
C PRO A 3 14.99 -17.15 32.00
N SER A 4 13.99 -17.74 32.66
CA SER A 4 13.95 -19.19 32.87
C SER A 4 13.56 -19.86 31.56
N TYR A 5 14.52 -20.40 30.84
CA TYR A 5 14.27 -21.15 29.60
C TYR A 5 13.84 -22.59 29.95
N THR A 6 12.64 -23.00 29.54
CA THR A 6 12.21 -24.41 29.59
C THR A 6 12.38 -25.04 28.20
N THR A 7 12.60 -26.35 28.11
CA THR A 7 12.74 -27.05 26.82
C THR A 7 11.60 -26.73 25.85
N ASP A 8 10.37 -26.68 26.34
CA ASP A 8 9.19 -26.39 25.50
C ASP A 8 9.15 -24.95 24.97
N THR A 9 9.82 -24.01 25.64
CA THR A 9 9.85 -22.60 25.22
C THR A 9 10.90 -22.29 24.16
N VAL A 10 12.01 -23.04 24.11
CA VAL A 10 13.16 -22.73 23.23
C VAL A 10 13.51 -23.81 22.22
N LYS A 11 12.93 -25.01 22.31
CA LYS A 11 13.13 -26.05 21.31
C LYS A 11 12.74 -25.55 19.91
N GLY A 12 13.60 -25.82 18.93
CA GLY A 12 13.47 -25.33 17.55
C GLY A 12 13.89 -23.87 17.35
N HIS A 13 14.29 -23.14 18.39
CA HIS A 13 14.82 -21.78 18.22
C HIS A 13 16.24 -21.83 17.67
N VAL A 14 16.54 -20.87 16.79
CA VAL A 14 17.88 -20.67 16.24
C VAL A 14 18.69 -19.80 17.21
N PHE A 15 19.99 -20.03 17.27
CA PHE A 15 20.91 -19.20 18.03
C PHE A 15 22.18 -18.88 17.23
N GLN A 16 22.90 -17.86 17.68
CA GLN A 16 24.27 -17.58 17.25
C GLN A 16 25.24 -17.66 18.44
N ALA A 17 26.39 -18.30 18.26
CA ALA A 17 27.42 -18.38 19.29
C ALA A 17 28.08 -17.01 19.54
N LYS A 18 28.07 -16.53 20.79
CA LYS A 18 28.65 -15.22 21.18
C LYS A 18 30.17 -15.23 21.29
N LYS A 19 30.74 -16.41 21.48
CA LYS A 19 32.17 -16.66 21.70
C LYS A 19 32.53 -18.06 21.25
N ASN A 20 33.81 -18.34 21.08
CA ASN A 20 34.29 -19.69 20.79
C ASN A 20 34.01 -20.58 22.02
N VAL A 21 33.40 -21.74 21.78
CA VAL A 21 33.08 -22.74 22.82
C VAL A 21 33.70 -24.07 22.42
N LYS A 22 34.59 -24.60 23.26
CA LYS A 22 35.08 -25.98 23.11
C LYS A 22 34.11 -26.91 23.84
N CYS A 23 33.53 -27.84 23.10
CA CYS A 23 32.54 -28.77 23.61
C CYS A 23 33.14 -30.18 23.63
N LYS A 24 33.05 -30.85 24.78
CA LYS A 24 33.42 -32.25 24.92
C LYS A 24 32.18 -33.11 24.68
N ILE A 25 32.17 -33.89 23.60
CA ILE A 25 31.12 -34.87 23.35
C ILE A 25 31.38 -36.07 24.25
N SER A 26 30.38 -36.42 25.08
CA SER A 26 30.50 -37.56 25.98
C SER A 26 30.53 -38.88 25.20
N LYS A 27 31.25 -39.89 25.73
CA LYS A 27 31.57 -41.18 25.08
C LYS A 27 30.36 -42.04 24.62
N GLY A 28 29.12 -41.61 24.87
CA GLY A 28 27.91 -42.37 24.57
C GLY A 28 27.38 -42.22 23.13
N ASP A 29 27.71 -41.13 22.44
CA ASP A 29 27.21 -40.85 21.10
C ASP A 29 28.25 -41.31 20.06
N ARG A 30 27.91 -42.37 19.32
CA ARG A 30 28.79 -43.10 18.40
C ARG A 30 29.29 -42.21 17.24
N VAL A 31 30.43 -41.56 17.42
CA VAL A 31 31.30 -41.11 16.32
C VAL A 31 32.47 -42.10 16.23
N PRO A 32 32.71 -42.74 15.07
CA PRO A 32 33.91 -43.54 14.86
C PRO A 32 35.14 -42.60 14.90
N GLY A 33 35.91 -42.60 15.99
CA GLY A 33 37.12 -41.77 16.12
C GLY A 33 37.51 -41.27 17.52
N GLY A 34 36.72 -41.53 18.56
CA GLY A 34 36.98 -41.02 19.93
C GLY A 34 36.34 -39.65 20.20
N PRO A 35 36.46 -39.09 21.42
CA PRO A 35 35.87 -37.79 21.75
C PRO A 35 36.57 -36.70 20.94
N ALA A 36 35.97 -36.30 19.81
CA ALA A 36 36.40 -35.13 19.08
C ALA A 36 36.02 -33.90 19.92
N ASP A 37 37.01 -33.10 20.32
CA ASP A 37 36.77 -31.76 20.85
C ASP A 37 36.12 -30.94 19.72
N LEU A 38 34.81 -30.74 19.82
CA LEU A 38 34.08 -29.98 18.81
C LEU A 38 34.11 -28.51 19.22
N THR A 39 34.76 -27.68 18.41
CA THR A 39 34.80 -26.22 18.64
C THR A 39 33.65 -25.58 17.90
N VAL A 40 32.82 -24.84 18.64
CA VAL A 40 31.79 -23.96 18.10
C VAL A 40 32.40 -22.57 18.04
N ASP A 41 32.58 -22.04 16.84
CA ASP A 41 33.23 -20.74 16.67
C ASP A 41 32.24 -19.59 16.89
N LYS A 42 32.76 -18.44 17.34
CA LYS A 42 31.97 -17.21 17.48
C LYS A 42 31.31 -16.89 16.13
N GLY A 43 30.01 -16.67 16.15
CA GLY A 43 29.23 -16.37 14.96
C GLY A 43 28.61 -17.59 14.28
N GLU A 44 28.99 -18.82 14.67
CA GLU A 44 28.32 -20.03 14.19
C GLU A 44 26.86 -20.08 14.64
N ILE A 45 26.03 -20.69 13.78
CA ILE A 45 24.58 -20.76 13.96
C ILE A 45 24.16 -22.21 14.18
N GLY A 46 23.19 -22.40 15.06
CA GLY A 46 22.60 -23.70 15.28
C GLY A 46 21.13 -23.63 15.72
N GLU A 47 20.53 -24.80 15.89
CA GLU A 47 19.17 -24.99 16.36
C GLU A 47 19.19 -25.65 17.75
N ILE A 48 18.41 -25.14 18.68
CA ILE A 48 18.24 -25.73 20.02
C ILE A 48 17.31 -26.93 19.93
N ARG A 49 17.82 -28.13 20.24
CA ARG A 49 17.05 -29.37 20.26
C ARG A 49 16.44 -29.66 21.63
N GLU A 50 17.20 -29.37 22.67
CA GLU A 50 16.83 -29.65 24.05
C GLU A 50 17.53 -28.69 25.01
N VAL A 51 16.96 -28.50 26.20
CA VAL A 51 17.66 -27.90 27.34
C VAL A 51 18.13 -29.04 28.23
N SER A 52 19.38 -28.99 28.69
CA SER A 52 19.92 -29.99 29.60
C SER A 52 19.08 -30.09 30.88
N LYS A 53 19.12 -31.27 31.53
CA LYS A 53 18.34 -31.53 32.76
C LYS A 53 18.63 -30.56 33.91
N ASP A 54 19.83 -29.98 33.95
CA ASP A 54 20.25 -29.00 34.95
C ASP A 54 19.89 -27.54 34.56
N GLY A 55 19.31 -27.32 33.38
CA GLY A 55 18.86 -26.01 32.91
C GLY A 55 19.98 -25.05 32.50
N ASN A 56 21.24 -25.50 32.43
CA ASN A 56 22.40 -24.61 32.20
C ASN A 56 22.97 -24.67 30.79
N GLN A 57 22.57 -25.66 29.99
CA GLN A 57 23.07 -25.88 28.64
C GLN A 57 21.93 -26.13 27.64
N PHE A 58 22.18 -25.75 26.40
CA PHE A 58 21.40 -26.16 25.24
C PHE A 58 22.11 -27.30 24.53
N LEU A 59 21.39 -28.37 24.21
CA LEU A 59 21.82 -29.34 23.21
C LEU A 59 21.46 -28.79 21.84
N VAL A 60 22.47 -28.53 21.02
CA VAL A 60 22.33 -27.81 19.77
C VAL A 60 22.79 -28.61 18.57
N CYS A 61 22.11 -28.43 17.45
CA CYS A 61 22.57 -28.91 16.14
C CYS A 61 23.16 -27.72 15.37
N LEU A 62 24.43 -27.79 14.97
CA LEU A 62 25.07 -26.72 14.19
C LEU A 62 24.66 -26.81 12.73
N ARG A 63 24.39 -25.65 12.11
CA ARG A 63 23.90 -25.57 10.73
C ARG A 63 24.80 -26.27 9.72
N ASP A 64 26.10 -26.00 9.81
CA ASP A 64 27.09 -26.47 8.85
C ASP A 64 27.61 -27.89 9.19
N ARG A 65 27.11 -28.50 10.27
CA ARG A 65 27.53 -29.80 10.79
C ARG A 65 26.33 -30.65 11.20
N ARG A 66 25.32 -30.77 10.33
CA ARG A 66 24.03 -31.43 10.66
C ARG A 66 24.13 -32.90 10.99
N GLU A 67 25.10 -33.59 10.40
CA GLU A 67 25.33 -35.01 10.65
C GLU A 67 26.11 -35.25 11.95
N ALA A 68 26.63 -34.19 12.57
CA ALA A 68 27.30 -34.30 13.86
C ALA A 68 26.26 -34.47 14.99
N PRO A 69 26.61 -35.20 16.06
CA PRO A 69 25.78 -35.31 17.24
C PRO A 69 25.49 -33.93 17.86
N SER A 70 24.39 -33.82 18.59
CA SER A 70 24.02 -32.57 19.26
C SER A 70 25.10 -32.16 20.25
N VAL A 71 25.47 -30.89 20.19
CA VAL A 71 26.59 -30.32 20.95
C VAL A 71 26.04 -29.60 22.16
N PRO A 72 26.53 -29.84 23.39
CA PRO A 72 26.12 -29.07 24.55
C PRO A 72 26.81 -27.70 24.56
N ILE A 73 26.05 -26.61 24.61
CA ILE A 73 26.55 -25.24 24.74
C ILE A 73 25.91 -24.57 25.95
N ALA A 74 26.71 -23.86 26.75
CA ALA A 74 26.20 -23.07 27.87
C ALA A 74 25.24 -21.97 27.40
N ILE A 75 24.10 -21.79 28.09
CA ILE A 75 23.05 -20.83 27.69
C ILE A 75 23.60 -19.39 27.59
N ASN A 76 24.54 -19.02 28.45
CA ASN A 76 25.17 -17.69 28.43
C ASN A 76 26.16 -17.48 27.27
N ALA A 77 26.50 -18.54 26.53
CA ALA A 77 27.42 -18.48 25.39
C ALA A 77 26.68 -18.30 24.05
N VAL A 78 25.35 -18.27 24.08
CA VAL A 78 24.52 -18.12 22.88
C VAL A 78 23.69 -16.84 22.92
N ASP A 79 23.38 -16.34 21.73
CA ASP A 79 22.29 -15.41 21.52
C ASP A 79 21.09 -16.15 20.95
N VAL A 80 20.09 -16.39 21.80
CA VAL A 80 18.79 -16.90 21.35
C VAL A 80 18.00 -15.68 20.91
N SER A 81 18.07 -15.39 19.62
CA SER A 81 17.39 -14.26 19.02
C SER A 81 16.55 -14.76 17.85
N PRO A 82 15.34 -14.18 17.63
CA PRO A 82 14.65 -14.32 16.36
C PRO A 82 15.40 -13.63 15.20
N ALA A 83 16.50 -12.92 15.48
CA ALA A 83 17.25 -12.16 14.47
C ALA A 83 17.94 -13.04 13.42
N LEU A 84 17.85 -12.56 12.19
CA LEU A 84 18.28 -13.17 10.94
C LEU A 84 19.80 -13.10 10.76
N PHE A 85 20.59 -13.82 11.57
CA PHE A 85 22.05 -13.79 11.46
C PHE A 85 22.53 -14.34 10.09
N GLY A 86 23.63 -13.79 9.53
CA GLY A 86 24.44 -14.30 8.40
C GLY A 86 23.94 -14.06 6.95
N LYS A 87 24.60 -14.67 5.94
CA LYS A 87 24.31 -14.43 4.51
C LYS A 87 23.10 -15.26 4.05
N TRP A 88 22.07 -14.59 3.57
CA TRP A 88 20.83 -15.25 3.16
C TRP A 88 20.81 -15.57 1.66
N THR A 89 20.33 -16.76 1.34
CA THR A 89 19.94 -17.13 -0.01
C THR A 89 18.46 -16.80 -0.19
N ILE A 90 18.14 -15.98 -1.18
CA ILE A 90 16.75 -15.65 -1.51
C ILE A 90 16.34 -16.50 -2.70
N ASP A 91 15.29 -17.31 -2.49
CA ASP A 91 14.63 -18.09 -3.53
C ASP A 91 13.33 -17.39 -3.94
N TYR A 92 13.15 -17.19 -5.24
CA TYR A 92 11.99 -16.52 -5.80
C TYR A 92 11.12 -17.55 -6.52
N GLN A 93 10.03 -17.98 -5.86
CA GLN A 93 9.07 -18.93 -6.42
C GLN A 93 8.06 -18.19 -7.30
N LEU A 94 8.53 -17.72 -8.45
CA LEU A 94 7.69 -17.01 -9.42
C LEU A 94 6.83 -18.00 -10.22
N PRO A 95 5.50 -17.83 -10.25
CA PRO A 95 4.60 -18.65 -11.05
C PRO A 95 4.92 -18.42 -12.53
N GLY A 96 5.29 -19.50 -13.22
CA GLY A 96 5.67 -19.48 -14.63
C GLY A 96 6.85 -20.38 -15.00
N PHE A 97 7.64 -20.88 -14.03
CA PHE A 97 8.74 -21.79 -14.33
C PHE A 97 8.34 -23.26 -14.51
N GLY A 98 7.12 -23.67 -14.13
CA GLY A 98 6.76 -25.09 -14.04
C GLY A 98 5.35 -25.48 -14.50
N GLY A 99 4.62 -24.62 -15.21
CA GLY A 99 3.27 -24.99 -15.63
C GLY A 99 2.49 -23.82 -16.19
N ILE A 100 2.81 -23.43 -17.42
CA ILE A 100 1.82 -22.78 -18.27
C ILE A 100 0.67 -23.79 -18.35
N ARG A 101 -0.46 -23.51 -17.71
CA ARG A 101 -1.71 -24.18 -18.09
C ARG A 101 -1.83 -23.88 -19.57
N ASN A 102 -1.68 -24.91 -20.41
CA ASN A 102 -2.01 -24.82 -21.82
C ASN A 102 -3.37 -24.12 -21.85
N ALA A 103 -3.39 -22.86 -22.31
CA ALA A 103 -4.64 -22.17 -22.55
C ALA A 103 -5.46 -23.16 -23.39
N SER A 104 -6.66 -23.47 -22.93
CA SER A 104 -7.61 -24.27 -23.71
C SER A 104 -7.55 -23.74 -25.14
N SER A 105 -7.18 -24.62 -26.07
CA SER A 105 -7.03 -24.33 -27.50
C SER A 105 -8.29 -23.73 -28.13
N ASP A 106 -9.38 -23.69 -27.38
CA ASP A 106 -10.74 -23.41 -27.84
C ASP A 106 -11.05 -21.92 -28.05
N THR A 107 -10.13 -20.99 -27.77
CA THR A 107 -10.37 -19.54 -27.97
C THR A 107 -9.77 -18.94 -29.23
N MET A 108 -8.91 -19.65 -29.96
CA MET A 108 -8.55 -19.24 -31.32
C MET A 108 -9.62 -19.79 -32.26
N SER A 109 -10.51 -18.91 -32.74
CA SER A 109 -11.44 -19.30 -33.79
C SER A 109 -10.65 -19.76 -35.02
N ASP A 110 -11.15 -20.79 -35.70
CA ASP A 110 -10.62 -21.31 -36.97
C ASP A 110 -10.77 -20.28 -38.11
N SER A 111 -10.12 -19.12 -38.02
CA SER A 111 -10.06 -18.12 -39.08
C SER A 111 -8.63 -17.64 -39.30
N PRO A 112 -8.04 -17.85 -40.49
CA PRO A 112 -6.65 -17.54 -40.74
C PRO A 112 -6.52 -16.05 -41.08
N SER A 113 -6.23 -15.22 -40.08
CA SER A 113 -5.49 -13.99 -40.39
C SER A 113 -4.02 -14.36 -40.59
N GLY A 114 -3.63 -14.73 -41.82
CA GLY A 114 -2.22 -14.98 -42.14
C GLY A 114 -1.35 -13.74 -41.85
N GLY A 115 -0.09 -13.97 -41.46
CA GLY A 115 0.93 -12.93 -41.29
C GLY A 115 0.92 -12.21 -39.94
N VAL A 116 1.36 -10.95 -39.90
CA VAL A 116 1.66 -10.20 -38.66
C VAL A 116 0.49 -10.08 -37.68
N ALA A 117 -0.76 -10.08 -38.18
CA ALA A 117 -1.96 -10.05 -37.34
C ALA A 117 -2.04 -11.27 -36.42
N LYS A 118 -1.69 -12.48 -36.90
CA LYS A 118 -1.65 -13.70 -36.08
C LYS A 118 -0.69 -13.57 -34.90
N HIS A 119 0.49 -12.98 -35.13
CA HIS A 119 1.50 -12.78 -34.09
C HIS A 119 1.01 -11.77 -33.04
N ILE A 120 0.40 -10.67 -33.49
CA ILE A 120 -0.19 -9.66 -32.61
C ILE A 120 -1.35 -10.23 -31.81
N GLU A 121 -2.23 -11.00 -32.45
CA GLU A 121 -3.37 -11.67 -31.82
C GLU A 121 -2.91 -12.63 -30.73
N ALA A 122 -1.92 -13.49 -31.01
CA ALA A 122 -1.37 -14.41 -30.01
C ALA A 122 -0.76 -13.67 -28.80
N LEU A 123 -0.10 -12.54 -29.03
CA LEU A 123 0.43 -11.70 -27.95
C LEU A 123 -0.68 -11.04 -27.14
N LEU A 124 -1.72 -10.50 -27.80
CA LEU A 124 -2.90 -9.92 -27.14
C LEU A 124 -3.68 -10.95 -26.33
N VAL A 125 -3.81 -12.18 -26.84
CA VAL A 125 -4.37 -13.32 -26.10
C VAL A 125 -3.49 -13.63 -24.89
N GLY A 126 -2.16 -13.70 -25.05
CA GLY A 126 -1.25 -13.90 -23.92
C GLY A 126 -1.37 -12.82 -22.84
N VAL A 127 -1.53 -11.56 -23.25
CA VAL A 127 -1.81 -10.42 -22.36
C VAL A 127 -3.16 -10.60 -21.65
N ALA A 128 -4.22 -10.97 -22.38
CA ALA A 128 -5.54 -11.22 -21.81
C ALA A 128 -5.56 -12.43 -20.85
N ASP A 129 -4.84 -13.50 -21.18
CA ASP A 129 -4.69 -14.72 -20.36
C ASP A 129 -3.96 -14.43 -19.04
N ASN A 130 -3.07 -13.43 -19.04
CA ASN A 130 -2.34 -12.97 -17.85
C ASN A 130 -2.98 -11.74 -17.18
N ARG A 131 -4.26 -11.44 -17.45
CA ARG A 131 -4.96 -10.26 -16.91
C ARG A 131 -4.86 -10.12 -15.39
N ASP A 132 -4.85 -11.23 -14.65
CA ASP A 132 -4.79 -11.23 -13.19
C ASP A 132 -3.40 -10.83 -12.64
N ARG A 133 -2.39 -10.89 -13.51
CA ARG A 133 -0.99 -10.49 -13.23
C ARG A 133 -0.63 -9.12 -13.78
N ILE A 134 -1.48 -8.54 -14.64
CA ILE A 134 -1.21 -7.26 -15.29
C ILE A 134 -1.93 -6.12 -14.56
N PRO A 135 -1.15 -5.19 -13.99
CA PRO A 135 -1.66 -3.91 -13.58
C PRO A 135 -2.46 -3.16 -14.64
N ASP A 136 -3.65 -2.71 -14.22
CA ASP A 136 -4.50 -1.80 -15.01
C ASP A 136 -4.94 -2.37 -16.35
N ILE A 137 -4.90 -3.71 -16.52
CA ILE A 137 -5.43 -4.39 -17.71
C ILE A 137 -6.89 -4.01 -17.98
N VAL A 138 -7.63 -3.66 -16.93
CA VAL A 138 -9.02 -3.18 -17.00
C VAL A 138 -9.16 -1.90 -17.84
N ILE A 139 -8.11 -1.06 -17.90
CA ILE A 139 -8.08 0.12 -18.79
C ILE A 139 -8.13 -0.31 -20.26
N TYR A 140 -7.63 -1.51 -20.57
CA TYR A 140 -7.68 -2.10 -21.91
C TYR A 140 -8.86 -3.05 -22.09
N LYS A 141 -9.82 -3.11 -21.14
CA LYS A 141 -10.96 -4.05 -21.18
C LYS A 141 -11.67 -4.00 -22.54
N ARG A 142 -11.93 -2.81 -23.08
CA ARG A 142 -12.58 -2.65 -24.40
C ARG A 142 -11.85 -3.37 -25.54
N PHE A 143 -10.52 -3.41 -25.50
CA PHE A 143 -9.68 -4.00 -26.55
C PHE A 143 -9.46 -5.50 -26.34
N LEU A 144 -9.55 -5.96 -25.09
CA LEU A 144 -9.21 -7.33 -24.67
C LEU A 144 -10.39 -8.14 -24.14
N GLN A 145 -11.63 -7.64 -24.26
CA GLN A 145 -12.81 -8.23 -23.62
C GLN A 145 -13.18 -9.60 -24.18
N ASN A 146 -13.04 -9.78 -25.49
CA ASN A 146 -13.44 -11.00 -26.19
C ASN A 146 -12.58 -11.21 -27.45
N SER A 147 -12.68 -12.38 -28.07
CA SER A 147 -11.89 -12.70 -29.27
C SER A 147 -12.09 -11.70 -30.41
N LYS A 148 -13.29 -11.13 -30.55
CA LYS A 148 -13.57 -10.13 -31.59
C LYS A 148 -12.83 -8.81 -31.34
N SER A 149 -12.85 -8.29 -30.11
CA SER A 149 -12.11 -7.06 -29.76
C SER A 149 -10.61 -7.25 -29.92
N ILE A 150 -10.09 -8.44 -29.57
CA ILE A 150 -8.68 -8.79 -29.74
C ILE A 150 -8.31 -8.80 -31.24
N GLN A 151 -9.12 -9.47 -32.06
CA GLN A 151 -8.91 -9.53 -33.51
C GLN A 151 -8.96 -8.14 -34.17
N ASP A 152 -9.93 -7.31 -33.76
CA ASP A 152 -10.07 -5.94 -34.28
C ASP A 152 -8.86 -5.08 -33.88
N THR A 153 -8.36 -5.24 -32.65
CA THR A 153 -7.15 -4.56 -32.16
C THR A 153 -5.90 -5.04 -32.91
N ALA A 154 -5.78 -6.34 -33.16
CA ALA A 154 -4.67 -6.90 -33.93
C ALA A 154 -4.65 -6.39 -35.38
N ASN A 155 -5.82 -6.32 -36.01
CA ASN A 155 -5.98 -5.78 -37.36
C ASN A 155 -5.68 -4.28 -37.41
N ALA A 156 -6.12 -3.51 -36.41
CA ALA A 156 -5.80 -2.08 -36.31
C ALA A 156 -4.29 -1.85 -36.22
N MET A 157 -3.60 -2.59 -35.34
CA MET A 157 -2.14 -2.50 -35.22
C MET A 157 -1.43 -2.92 -36.53
N LYS A 158 -1.84 -4.03 -37.15
CA LYS A 158 -1.32 -4.45 -38.47
C LYS A 158 -1.46 -3.33 -39.51
N ASN A 159 -2.63 -2.69 -39.57
CA ASN A 159 -2.89 -1.60 -40.50
C ASN A 159 -1.99 -0.39 -40.21
N ASN A 160 -1.73 -0.08 -38.95
CA ASN A 160 -0.85 1.01 -38.57
C ASN A 160 0.65 0.71 -38.82
N ILE A 161 1.07 -0.56 -38.74
CA ILE A 161 2.40 -1.00 -39.21
C ILE A 161 2.47 -0.87 -40.74
N ASN A 162 1.43 -1.32 -41.46
CA ASN A 162 1.34 -1.16 -42.92
C ASN A 162 1.40 0.31 -43.36
N LYS A 163 0.75 1.23 -42.62
CA LYS A 163 0.84 2.68 -42.86
C LYS A 163 2.25 3.21 -42.67
N ALA A 164 3.01 2.67 -41.71
CA ALA A 164 4.42 3.02 -41.55
C ALA A 164 5.24 2.47 -42.72
N SER A 165 5.17 1.17 -42.98
CA SER A 165 5.82 0.52 -44.13
C SER A 165 5.17 -0.82 -44.45
N PRO A 166 4.65 -1.02 -45.68
CA PRO A 166 4.16 -2.32 -46.13
C PRO A 166 5.26 -3.40 -46.12
N GLN A 167 6.51 -3.01 -46.37
CA GLN A 167 7.65 -3.92 -46.33
C GLN A 167 7.97 -4.37 -44.91
N LEU A 168 7.85 -3.48 -43.92
CA LEU A 168 7.99 -3.84 -42.51
C LEU A 168 6.88 -4.80 -42.07
N ALA A 169 5.63 -4.54 -42.46
CA ALA A 169 4.53 -5.45 -42.14
C ALA A 169 4.71 -6.84 -42.76
N ALA A 170 5.18 -6.91 -44.02
CA ALA A 170 5.52 -8.17 -44.68
C ALA A 170 6.69 -8.88 -43.98
N LEU A 171 7.69 -8.14 -43.50
CA LEU A 171 8.78 -8.70 -42.71
C LEU A 171 8.30 -9.29 -41.38
N LEU A 172 7.48 -8.55 -40.65
CA LEU A 172 6.97 -9.00 -39.35
C LEU A 172 5.97 -10.16 -39.49
N ALA A 173 5.45 -10.39 -40.70
CA ALA A 173 4.67 -11.58 -41.04
C ALA A 173 5.54 -12.80 -41.35
N SER A 174 6.86 -12.64 -41.50
CA SER A 174 7.79 -13.74 -41.75
C SER A 174 8.26 -14.38 -40.45
N ASN A 175 8.54 -15.68 -40.51
CA ASN A 175 8.97 -16.46 -39.34
C ASN A 175 10.46 -16.27 -38.99
N SER A 176 11.22 -15.48 -39.76
CA SER A 176 12.65 -15.29 -39.50
C SER A 176 13.15 -13.96 -40.05
N PHE A 177 13.49 -13.05 -39.13
CA PHE A 177 14.20 -11.82 -39.44
C PHE A 177 15.12 -11.41 -38.28
N ASN A 178 16.04 -10.48 -38.56
CA ASN A 178 16.93 -9.85 -37.58
C ASN A 178 16.74 -8.32 -37.50
N ILE A 179 17.42 -7.65 -36.57
CA ILE A 179 17.29 -6.20 -36.40
C ILE A 179 17.68 -5.40 -37.65
N TRP A 180 18.65 -5.89 -38.42
CA TRP A 180 19.07 -5.25 -39.66
C TRP A 180 18.01 -5.37 -40.76
N ASN A 181 17.23 -6.44 -40.77
CA ASN A 181 16.08 -6.53 -41.67
C ASN A 181 14.99 -5.52 -41.31
N ILE A 182 14.77 -5.24 -40.02
CA ILE A 182 13.90 -4.15 -39.59
C ILE A 182 14.51 -2.82 -40.04
N TRP A 183 15.81 -2.65 -39.81
CA TRP A 183 16.56 -1.46 -40.20
C TRP A 183 16.33 -1.07 -41.66
N ASP A 184 16.43 -2.04 -42.56
CA ASP A 184 16.35 -1.80 -44.00
C ASP A 184 14.93 -1.49 -44.49
N ARG A 185 13.90 -1.95 -43.76
CA ARG A 185 12.49 -1.90 -44.20
C ARG A 185 11.63 -0.91 -43.44
N ALA A 186 12.06 -0.48 -42.25
CA ALA A 186 11.39 0.54 -41.47
C ALA A 186 11.82 1.93 -41.97
N PRO A 187 10.91 2.89 -42.14
CA PRO A 187 11.30 4.22 -42.61
C PRO A 187 12.01 5.00 -41.51
N HIS A 188 13.16 5.55 -41.85
CA HIS A 188 13.98 6.35 -40.96
C HIS A 188 13.36 7.75 -40.82
N PHE A 189 13.57 8.37 -39.65
CA PHE A 189 13.18 9.77 -39.43
C PHE A 189 14.25 10.57 -38.68
N GLY A 190 15.35 9.94 -38.29
CA GLY A 190 16.55 10.61 -37.78
C GLY A 190 17.71 9.65 -37.60
N SER A 191 18.93 10.17 -37.60
CA SER A 191 20.17 9.41 -37.48
C SER A 191 21.29 10.21 -36.83
N HIS A 192 22.41 9.53 -36.55
CA HIS A 192 23.64 10.17 -36.08
C HIS A 192 24.27 11.17 -37.06
N GLU A 193 24.07 10.99 -38.37
CA GLU A 193 24.56 11.92 -39.41
C GLU A 193 23.62 13.12 -39.52
N GLU A 194 22.32 12.87 -39.52
CA GLU A 194 21.28 13.88 -39.63
C GLU A 194 20.21 13.63 -38.56
N THR A 195 20.17 14.51 -37.55
CA THR A 195 19.33 14.30 -36.36
C THR A 195 17.84 14.12 -36.71
N ILE A 196 17.34 14.80 -37.74
CA ILE A 196 15.98 14.67 -38.26
C ILE A 196 16.07 14.55 -39.78
N ILE A 197 15.76 13.37 -40.32
CA ILE A 197 15.74 13.09 -41.77
C ILE A 197 14.35 13.41 -42.35
N ASP A 198 13.29 13.04 -41.61
CA ASP A 198 11.91 13.29 -41.99
C ASP A 198 11.27 14.22 -40.93
N PRO A 199 11.00 15.49 -41.26
CA PRO A 199 10.42 16.44 -40.31
C PRO A 199 8.91 16.24 -40.10
N THR A 200 8.28 15.33 -40.84
CA THR A 200 6.84 15.09 -40.74
C THR A 200 6.48 14.52 -39.37
N SER A 201 5.55 15.18 -38.69
CA SER A 201 5.07 14.73 -37.38
C SER A 201 4.13 13.53 -37.54
N TYR A 202 4.51 12.41 -36.92
CA TYR A 202 3.69 11.20 -36.82
C TYR A 202 3.36 10.88 -35.38
N CYS A 203 2.17 10.31 -35.18
CA CYS A 203 1.73 9.70 -33.95
C CYS A 203 1.91 8.17 -34.05
N GLY A 204 2.39 7.51 -32.99
CA GLY A 204 2.53 6.04 -32.96
C GLY A 204 3.74 5.52 -32.20
N ILE A 205 4.35 4.44 -32.70
CA ILE A 205 5.49 3.73 -32.10
C ILE A 205 6.75 3.91 -32.94
N TYR A 206 7.87 4.20 -32.28
CA TYR A 206 9.20 4.30 -32.88
C TYR A 206 10.19 3.36 -32.20
N LEU A 207 11.27 3.04 -32.93
CA LEU A 207 12.41 2.28 -32.45
C LEU A 207 13.67 3.15 -32.63
N ILE A 208 14.58 3.12 -31.65
CA ILE A 208 15.92 3.67 -31.77
C ILE A 208 16.93 2.54 -31.62
N VAL A 209 17.88 2.45 -32.54
CA VAL A 209 18.98 1.47 -32.52
C VAL A 209 20.28 2.21 -32.24
N TYR A 210 21.09 1.71 -31.32
CA TYR A 210 22.39 2.24 -30.93
C TYR A 210 23.49 1.21 -31.17
N TRP A 211 24.62 1.66 -31.72
CA TRP A 211 25.80 0.81 -31.94
C TRP A 211 27.07 1.67 -32.01
N ASP A 212 28.21 1.01 -32.20
CA ASP A 212 29.53 1.64 -32.27
C ASP A 212 29.81 2.49 -31.02
N PHE A 213 30.15 1.83 -29.92
CA PHE A 213 30.31 2.49 -28.62
C PHE A 213 31.72 3.05 -28.42
N LYS A 214 31.88 3.96 -27.46
CA LYS A 214 33.20 4.40 -26.96
C LYS A 214 33.98 3.22 -26.39
N ASP A 215 35.30 3.25 -26.53
CA ASP A 215 36.18 2.09 -26.26
C ASP A 215 36.19 1.67 -24.77
N ASN A 216 35.76 2.56 -23.86
CA ASN A 216 35.56 2.32 -22.42
C ASN A 216 34.07 2.34 -22.01
N SER A 217 33.18 1.90 -22.90
CA SER A 217 31.75 1.82 -22.64
C SER A 217 31.39 0.47 -22.03
N GLU A 218 30.47 0.48 -21.05
CA GLU A 218 29.81 -0.73 -20.54
C GLU A 218 28.92 -1.43 -21.59
N PHE A 219 28.55 -0.71 -22.65
CA PHE A 219 27.76 -1.22 -23.77
C PHE A 219 28.67 -1.64 -24.93
N SER A 220 28.39 -2.80 -25.53
CA SER A 220 29.05 -3.31 -26.75
C SER A 220 28.05 -3.95 -27.73
N GLY A 221 28.33 -3.87 -29.04
CA GLY A 221 27.45 -4.40 -30.09
C GLY A 221 26.25 -3.49 -30.41
N VAL A 222 25.02 -4.01 -30.35
CA VAL A 222 23.80 -3.30 -30.80
C VAL A 222 22.73 -3.31 -29.72
N TYR A 223 22.17 -2.15 -29.39
CA TYR A 223 21.08 -2.02 -28.42
C TYR A 223 19.85 -1.36 -29.01
N ILE A 224 18.67 -1.77 -28.54
CA ILE A 224 17.39 -1.27 -29.04
C ILE A 224 16.54 -0.63 -27.94
N TYR A 225 15.87 0.47 -28.28
CA TYR A 225 14.86 1.12 -27.46
C TYR A 225 13.56 1.26 -28.26
N ILE A 226 12.43 0.90 -27.66
CA ILE A 226 11.09 1.14 -28.21
C ILE A 226 10.43 2.27 -27.43
N GLY A 227 9.78 3.20 -28.12
CA GLY A 227 9.00 4.26 -27.48
C GLY A 227 7.76 4.65 -28.27
N GLN A 228 6.83 5.34 -27.61
CA GLN A 228 5.68 5.96 -28.26
C GLN A 228 5.73 7.50 -28.24
N SER A 229 5.01 8.13 -29.18
CA SER A 229 4.77 9.58 -29.12
C SER A 229 3.52 9.98 -29.92
N LYS A 230 2.90 11.09 -29.52
CA LYS A 230 1.93 11.83 -30.36
C LYS A 230 2.61 12.65 -31.46
N ASP A 231 3.90 12.92 -31.27
CA ASP A 231 4.78 13.60 -32.23
C ASP A 231 6.19 13.01 -32.11
N MET A 232 6.53 12.08 -33.02
CA MET A 232 7.81 11.37 -32.98
C MET A 232 9.01 12.28 -33.21
N VAL A 233 8.89 13.28 -34.10
CA VAL A 233 9.99 14.18 -34.46
C VAL A 233 10.34 15.10 -33.30
N VAL A 234 9.32 15.68 -32.66
CA VAL A 234 9.49 16.48 -31.45
C VAL A 234 10.08 15.64 -30.32
N ARG A 235 9.60 14.40 -30.15
CA ARG A 235 10.15 13.49 -29.13
C ARG A 235 11.61 13.15 -29.38
N LEU A 236 12.01 12.90 -30.63
CA LEU A 236 13.40 12.64 -30.99
C LEU A 236 14.27 13.87 -30.73
N LYS A 237 13.80 15.08 -31.09
CA LYS A 237 14.49 16.34 -30.78
C LYS A 237 14.76 16.47 -29.27
N TYR A 238 13.74 16.28 -28.43
CA TYR A 238 13.89 16.31 -26.97
C TYR A 238 14.81 15.21 -26.46
N HIS A 239 14.70 14.00 -26.99
CA HIS A 239 15.60 12.91 -26.61
C HIS A 239 17.08 13.28 -26.83
N ARG A 240 17.41 13.98 -27.92
CA ARG A 240 18.78 14.43 -28.20
C ARG A 240 19.23 15.60 -27.32
N THR A 241 18.32 16.48 -26.88
CA THR A 241 18.65 17.56 -25.94
C THR A 241 18.78 17.06 -24.50
N ASP A 242 17.84 16.23 -24.07
CA ASP A 242 17.67 15.83 -22.67
C ASP A 242 18.75 14.85 -22.21
N MET A 243 19.34 14.08 -23.14
CA MET A 243 20.39 13.11 -22.79
C MET A 243 21.64 13.75 -22.18
N PHE A 244 21.87 15.05 -22.43
CA PHE A 244 22.97 15.81 -21.84
C PHE A 244 22.53 16.74 -20.71
N TYR A 245 21.24 16.81 -20.40
CA TYR A 245 20.73 17.70 -19.38
C TYR A 245 20.70 16.99 -18.02
N LEU A 246 21.71 17.25 -17.18
CA LEU A 246 21.90 16.66 -15.85
C LEU A 246 20.68 16.78 -14.91
N LYS A 247 19.85 17.82 -15.10
CA LYS A 247 18.64 18.04 -14.30
C LYS A 247 17.40 17.34 -14.85
N SER A 248 17.50 16.63 -15.98
CA SER A 248 16.41 15.81 -16.49
C SER A 248 16.25 14.55 -15.64
N ASP A 249 15.03 14.23 -15.24
CA ASP A 249 14.71 12.97 -14.54
C ASP A 249 15.13 11.74 -15.37
N ALA A 250 15.16 11.87 -16.70
CA ALA A 250 15.56 10.80 -17.61
C ALA A 250 17.09 10.62 -17.72
N TYR A 251 17.90 11.57 -17.23
CA TYR A 251 19.35 11.58 -17.43
C TYR A 251 20.03 10.30 -16.94
N TRP A 252 19.57 9.74 -15.82
CA TRP A 252 20.13 8.55 -15.17
C TRP A 252 19.53 7.23 -15.67
N THR A 253 18.61 7.27 -16.64
CA THR A 253 18.03 6.05 -17.20
C THR A 253 19.03 5.29 -18.07
N GLU A 254 18.89 3.96 -18.13
CA GLU A 254 19.77 3.09 -18.92
C GLU A 254 19.74 3.43 -20.42
N HIS A 255 18.56 3.76 -20.94
CA HIS A 255 18.39 4.27 -22.31
C HIS A 255 19.27 5.50 -22.57
N TYR A 256 19.27 6.48 -21.66
CA TYR A 256 20.05 7.71 -21.81
C TYR A 256 21.54 7.50 -21.53
N ARG A 257 21.92 6.57 -20.63
CA ARG A 257 23.31 6.09 -20.46
C ARG A 257 23.84 5.53 -21.77
N CYS A 258 23.11 4.61 -22.38
CA CYS A 258 23.45 3.99 -23.67
C CYS A 258 23.55 5.04 -24.78
N ALA A 259 22.55 5.92 -24.90
CA ALA A 259 22.51 6.96 -25.92
C ALA A 259 23.72 7.93 -25.88
N ARG A 260 24.26 8.24 -24.69
CA ARG A 260 25.46 9.09 -24.52
C ARG A 260 26.77 8.39 -24.88
N LYS A 261 26.80 7.06 -24.81
CA LYS A 261 28.00 6.23 -25.03
C LYS A 261 28.09 5.72 -26.48
N ALA A 262 26.96 5.60 -27.17
CA ALA A 262 26.89 5.25 -28.58
C ALA A 262 27.44 6.38 -29.46
N LYS A 263 28.34 6.05 -30.40
CA LYS A 263 28.81 6.97 -31.45
C LYS A 263 27.81 7.00 -32.61
N LYS A 264 27.09 5.91 -32.85
CA LYS A 264 26.10 5.80 -33.93
C LYS A 264 24.72 5.40 -33.42
N TRP A 265 23.70 5.97 -34.05
CA TRP A 265 22.30 5.70 -33.76
C TRP A 265 21.42 5.98 -34.99
N THR A 266 20.24 5.34 -35.03
CA THR A 266 19.15 5.70 -35.95
C THR A 266 17.81 5.58 -35.27
N ALA A 267 16.84 6.37 -35.71
CA ALA A 267 15.46 6.34 -35.28
C ALA A 267 14.53 5.99 -36.45
N MET A 268 13.67 5.00 -36.24
CA MET A 268 12.80 4.40 -37.25
C MET A 268 11.34 4.38 -36.80
N ARG A 269 10.43 4.55 -37.76
CA ARG A 269 9.00 4.41 -37.55
C ARG A 269 8.61 2.93 -37.54
N PHE A 270 8.07 2.46 -36.43
CA PHE A 270 7.58 1.07 -36.31
C PHE A 270 6.08 0.97 -36.65
N CYS A 271 5.30 1.97 -36.25
CA CYS A 271 3.84 2.00 -36.40
C CYS A 271 3.34 3.45 -36.47
N VAL A 272 2.48 3.78 -37.44
CA VAL A 272 1.85 5.11 -37.57
C VAL A 272 0.35 5.01 -37.26
N GLN A 273 -0.08 5.70 -36.22
CA GLN A 273 -1.40 5.64 -35.62
C GLN A 273 -2.19 6.94 -35.87
N ASP A 274 -3.51 6.84 -36.00
CA ASP A 274 -4.38 8.02 -35.94
C ASP A 274 -4.42 8.58 -34.50
N PRO A 275 -4.22 9.89 -34.27
CA PRO A 275 -4.34 10.51 -32.95
C PRO A 275 -5.69 10.28 -32.24
N ASN A 276 -6.76 9.98 -32.97
CA ASN A 276 -8.12 9.76 -32.46
C ASN A 276 -8.60 8.31 -32.64
N GLU A 277 -7.69 7.36 -32.89
CA GLU A 277 -8.03 5.94 -33.03
C GLU A 277 -8.84 5.43 -31.82
N GLY A 278 -9.94 4.72 -32.07
CA GLY A 278 -10.87 4.29 -31.01
C GLY A 278 -11.93 5.33 -30.62
N GLY A 279 -11.94 6.50 -31.26
CA GLY A 279 -12.98 7.52 -31.19
C GLY A 279 -12.65 8.73 -30.30
N SER A 280 -11.54 8.72 -29.58
CA SER A 280 -11.07 9.84 -28.75
C SER A 280 -9.55 9.82 -28.54
N LEU A 281 -8.98 10.96 -28.15
CA LEU A 281 -7.55 11.09 -27.82
C LEU A 281 -7.13 10.15 -26.67
N GLU A 282 -7.99 9.96 -25.68
CA GLU A 282 -7.71 9.10 -24.51
C GLU A 282 -7.68 7.63 -24.92
N GLU A 283 -8.64 7.19 -25.72
CA GLU A 283 -8.69 5.82 -26.24
C GLU A 283 -7.50 5.55 -27.17
N ALA A 284 -7.13 6.51 -28.01
CA ALA A 284 -5.95 6.39 -28.86
C ALA A 284 -4.66 6.25 -28.04
N GLN A 285 -4.53 6.97 -26.92
CA GLN A 285 -3.40 6.83 -26.00
C GLN A 285 -3.37 5.44 -25.34
N ARG A 286 -4.52 4.89 -24.93
CA ARG A 286 -4.62 3.53 -24.39
C ARG A 286 -4.21 2.49 -25.43
N LEU A 287 -4.66 2.62 -26.68
CA LEU A 287 -4.22 1.75 -27.77
C LEU A 287 -2.72 1.88 -28.05
N ARG A 288 -2.19 3.10 -28.02
CA ARG A 288 -0.76 3.34 -28.25
C ARG A 288 0.12 2.72 -27.17
N ASN A 289 -0.31 2.80 -25.91
CA ASN A 289 0.33 2.08 -24.81
C ASN A 289 0.38 0.58 -25.12
N LEU A 290 -0.73 -0.01 -25.56
CA LEU A 290 -0.79 -1.43 -25.92
C LEU A 290 0.14 -1.76 -27.10
N TYR A 291 0.18 -0.93 -28.14
CA TYR A 291 1.08 -1.10 -29.29
C TYR A 291 2.56 -1.01 -28.93
N GLU A 292 2.93 -0.11 -28.01
CA GLU A 292 4.30 -0.01 -27.48
C GLU A 292 4.71 -1.32 -26.81
N ASN A 293 3.86 -1.86 -25.93
CA ASN A 293 4.09 -3.13 -25.24
C ASN A 293 4.27 -4.29 -26.22
N LEU A 294 3.42 -4.38 -27.23
CA LEU A 294 3.50 -5.42 -28.24
C LEU A 294 4.80 -5.30 -29.05
N ALA A 295 5.21 -4.09 -29.41
CA ALA A 295 6.50 -3.87 -30.09
C ALA A 295 7.70 -4.25 -29.21
N MET A 296 7.66 -3.93 -27.91
CA MET A 296 8.70 -4.34 -26.95
C MET A 296 8.79 -5.87 -26.81
N LEU A 297 7.64 -6.55 -26.71
CA LEU A 297 7.58 -8.01 -26.64
C LEU A 297 8.08 -8.67 -27.93
N LEU A 298 7.61 -8.19 -29.10
CA LEU A 298 8.02 -8.69 -30.42
C LEU A 298 9.53 -8.58 -30.66
N THR A 299 10.15 -7.50 -30.18
CA THR A 299 11.58 -7.23 -30.39
C THR A 299 12.47 -7.63 -29.22
N ARG A 300 11.89 -8.08 -28.09
CA ARG A 300 12.59 -8.33 -26.82
C ARG A 300 13.42 -7.12 -26.35
N SER A 301 12.90 -5.90 -26.51
CA SER A 301 13.64 -4.66 -26.23
C SER A 301 13.79 -4.32 -24.74
N TYR A 302 13.53 -5.25 -23.83
CA TYR A 302 13.71 -5.07 -22.39
C TYR A 302 15.18 -5.11 -21.99
N ALA A 303 15.56 -4.30 -21.01
CA ALA A 303 16.88 -4.33 -20.43
C ALA A 303 17.21 -5.73 -19.88
N LYS A 304 18.49 -6.14 -20.00
CA LYS A 304 18.92 -7.48 -19.55
C LYS A 304 18.59 -7.68 -18.07
N LYS A 305 18.81 -6.68 -17.23
CA LYS A 305 18.49 -6.71 -15.79
C LYS A 305 16.99 -6.93 -15.47
N VAL A 306 16.09 -6.62 -16.41
CA VAL A 306 14.65 -6.88 -16.27
C VAL A 306 14.30 -8.30 -16.73
N SER A 307 15.03 -8.86 -17.70
CA SER A 307 14.72 -10.15 -18.33
C SER A 307 15.57 -11.32 -17.84
N ASP A 308 16.66 -11.05 -17.12
CA ASP A 308 17.62 -12.02 -16.60
C ASP A 308 17.39 -12.31 -15.12
N VAL A 309 16.61 -13.37 -14.88
CA VAL A 309 16.25 -13.86 -13.55
C VAL A 309 17.46 -14.40 -12.77
N THR A 310 18.51 -14.85 -13.48
CA THR A 310 19.70 -15.47 -12.85
C THR A 310 20.60 -14.45 -12.18
N VAL A 311 20.66 -13.22 -12.70
CA VAL A 311 21.37 -12.09 -12.06
C VAL A 311 20.67 -11.64 -10.77
N ALA A 312 19.37 -11.88 -10.65
CA ALA A 312 18.58 -11.46 -9.50
C ALA A 312 18.54 -12.48 -8.35
N GLN A 313 19.02 -13.72 -8.55
CA GLN A 313 19.39 -14.64 -7.47
C GLN A 313 20.65 -14.10 -6.76
N SER A 314 20.51 -12.94 -6.12
CA SER A 314 21.56 -12.31 -5.36
C SER A 314 21.64 -12.95 -3.98
N ARG A 315 22.87 -13.24 -3.53
CA ARG A 315 23.11 -13.52 -2.11
C ARG A 315 22.92 -12.20 -1.37
N ALA A 316 21.81 -12.07 -0.65
CA ALA A 316 21.66 -10.94 0.25
C ALA A 316 22.60 -11.16 1.43
N GLN A 317 23.54 -10.23 1.65
CA GLN A 317 24.17 -10.14 2.97
C GLN A 317 23.09 -9.86 4.03
N ALA A 318 23.38 -10.10 5.31
CA ALA A 318 22.47 -10.12 6.47
C ALA A 318 21.62 -8.84 6.77
N LYS A 319 21.24 -8.06 5.75
CA LYS A 319 21.07 -6.61 5.81
C LYS A 319 19.69 -6.11 5.32
N GLY A 320 18.69 -6.99 5.24
CA GLY A 320 17.30 -6.61 4.96
C GLY A 320 16.64 -7.42 3.84
N ILE A 321 16.25 -8.66 4.14
CA ILE A 321 15.65 -9.59 3.17
C ILE A 321 14.34 -9.03 2.62
N ALA A 322 13.40 -8.59 3.47
CA ALA A 322 12.12 -8.04 3.02
C ALA A 322 12.29 -6.86 2.04
N GLN A 323 13.31 -6.02 2.24
CA GLN A 323 13.62 -4.91 1.34
C GLN A 323 14.25 -5.37 0.02
N ALA A 324 15.20 -6.31 0.08
CA ALA A 324 15.78 -6.92 -1.12
C ALA A 324 14.70 -7.63 -1.96
N VAL A 325 13.76 -8.30 -1.31
CA VAL A 325 12.59 -8.91 -1.94
C VAL A 325 11.72 -7.84 -2.58
N THR A 326 11.30 -6.82 -1.85
CA THR A 326 10.35 -5.83 -2.41
C THR A 326 10.97 -4.99 -3.55
N LYS A 327 12.30 -4.81 -3.58
CA LYS A 327 13.02 -4.10 -4.66
C LYS A 327 13.26 -4.97 -5.90
N SER A 328 13.62 -6.24 -5.71
CA SER A 328 13.98 -7.14 -6.82
C SER A 328 12.78 -7.90 -7.39
N TYR A 329 11.78 -8.19 -6.57
CA TYR A 329 10.64 -9.03 -6.96
C TYR A 329 9.81 -8.39 -8.07
N SER A 330 9.50 -7.09 -8.00
CA SER A 330 8.73 -6.39 -9.05
C SER A 330 9.38 -6.51 -10.42
N HIS A 331 10.69 -6.26 -10.50
CA HIS A 331 11.44 -6.40 -11.75
C HIS A 331 11.47 -7.85 -12.24
N LEU A 332 11.69 -8.79 -11.33
CA LEU A 332 11.75 -10.22 -11.65
C LEU A 332 10.41 -10.76 -12.17
N GLU A 333 9.33 -10.42 -11.49
CA GLU A 333 7.99 -10.81 -11.87
C GLU A 333 7.58 -10.18 -13.21
N LEU A 334 7.92 -8.91 -13.42
CA LEU A 334 7.69 -8.24 -14.69
C LEU A 334 8.46 -8.94 -15.83
N GLY A 335 9.72 -9.31 -15.59
CA GLY A 335 10.53 -10.11 -16.50
C GLY A 335 9.90 -11.47 -16.81
N VAL A 336 9.48 -12.21 -15.79
CA VAL A 336 8.82 -13.52 -15.94
C VAL A 336 7.49 -13.37 -16.67
N LEU A 337 6.71 -12.32 -16.39
CA LEU A 337 5.44 -12.05 -17.05
C LEU A 337 5.64 -11.79 -18.54
N PHE A 338 6.57 -10.90 -18.91
CA PHE A 338 6.86 -10.63 -20.31
C PHE A 338 7.46 -11.83 -21.03
N ASN A 339 8.34 -12.59 -20.38
CA ASN A 339 8.84 -13.85 -20.94
C ASN A 339 7.71 -14.85 -21.14
N SER A 340 6.84 -15.05 -20.15
CA SER A 340 5.72 -15.97 -20.25
C SER A 340 4.73 -15.59 -21.36
N ILE A 341 4.40 -14.30 -21.51
CA ILE A 341 3.52 -13.82 -22.59
C ILE A 341 4.19 -14.03 -23.94
N ALA A 342 5.44 -13.59 -24.09
CA ALA A 342 6.17 -13.71 -25.34
C ALA A 342 6.39 -15.17 -25.75
N ASP A 343 6.87 -16.03 -24.85
CA ASP A 343 7.18 -17.44 -25.11
C ASP A 343 5.91 -18.20 -25.53
N ALA A 344 4.81 -18.02 -24.79
CA ALA A 344 3.53 -18.65 -25.11
C ALA A 344 2.96 -18.13 -26.44
N ALA A 345 3.02 -16.82 -26.68
CA ALA A 345 2.53 -16.23 -27.92
C ALA A 345 3.38 -16.61 -29.14
N PHE A 346 4.68 -16.70 -28.99
CA PHE A 346 5.61 -17.13 -30.05
C PHE A 346 5.41 -18.61 -30.37
N ALA A 347 5.26 -19.47 -29.36
CA ALA A 347 4.92 -20.87 -29.56
C ALA A 347 3.57 -21.05 -30.30
N LYS A 348 2.53 -20.30 -29.91
CA LYS A 348 1.21 -20.36 -30.56
C LYS A 348 1.22 -19.79 -31.99
N SER A 349 1.93 -18.68 -32.21
CA SER A 349 1.88 -17.97 -33.49
C SER A 349 2.87 -18.51 -34.53
N GLY A 350 3.93 -19.20 -34.09
CA GLY A 350 5.05 -19.64 -34.93
C GLY A 350 6.13 -18.56 -35.13
N TYR A 351 6.06 -17.46 -34.39
CA TYR A 351 7.05 -16.40 -34.44
C TYR A 351 8.38 -16.87 -33.84
N ALA A 352 9.50 -16.62 -34.53
CA ALA A 352 10.80 -16.98 -33.97
C ALA A 352 11.19 -16.01 -32.85
N ASP A 353 11.46 -16.51 -31.66
CA ASP A 353 11.87 -15.68 -30.53
C ASP A 353 13.23 -14.99 -30.82
N PRO A 354 13.33 -13.66 -30.77
CA PRO A 354 14.60 -12.96 -30.89
C PRO A 354 15.65 -13.37 -29.85
N LYS A 355 15.24 -13.72 -28.62
CA LYS A 355 16.16 -14.00 -27.49
C LYS A 355 17.00 -15.26 -27.71
N THR A 356 16.45 -16.27 -28.36
CA THR A 356 17.11 -17.58 -28.55
C THR A 356 18.01 -17.60 -29.79
N ARG A 357 17.99 -16.53 -30.60
CA ARG A 357 18.68 -16.45 -31.88
C ARG A 357 19.87 -15.52 -31.78
N SER A 358 21.08 -16.09 -31.80
CA SER A 358 22.33 -15.32 -31.95
C SER A 358 22.32 -14.44 -33.21
N SER A 359 21.56 -14.84 -34.24
CA SER A 359 21.42 -14.12 -35.50
C SER A 359 20.49 -12.90 -35.47
N PHE A 360 19.76 -12.63 -34.38
CA PHE A 360 18.89 -11.45 -34.31
C PHE A 360 19.69 -10.13 -34.32
N GLY A 361 20.99 -10.19 -33.97
CA GLY A 361 21.93 -9.08 -34.16
C GLY A 361 21.83 -7.97 -33.12
N VAL A 362 21.13 -8.19 -31.99
CA VAL A 362 21.12 -7.28 -30.84
C VAL A 362 21.86 -7.90 -29.65
N THR A 363 22.59 -7.08 -28.91
CA THR A 363 23.22 -7.44 -27.64
C THR A 363 22.25 -7.27 -26.46
N GLY A 364 21.29 -6.34 -26.55
CA GLY A 364 20.31 -6.13 -25.49
C GLY A 364 19.26 -5.06 -25.78
N GLY A 365 18.20 -5.07 -24.98
CA GLY A 365 17.18 -4.03 -24.95
C GLY A 365 17.49 -2.91 -23.95
N LEU A 366 16.77 -1.80 -24.04
CA LEU A 366 16.94 -0.61 -23.19
C LEU A 366 15.67 -0.20 -22.44
N ASN A 367 14.55 -0.87 -22.68
CA ASN A 367 13.32 -0.59 -21.97
C ASN A 367 13.37 -1.20 -20.55
N VAL A 368 13.28 -0.35 -19.53
CA VAL A 368 13.27 -0.76 -18.11
C VAL A 368 11.86 -0.86 -17.53
N SER A 369 10.88 -0.22 -18.17
CA SER A 369 9.48 -0.23 -17.76
C SER A 369 8.58 -0.40 -18.97
N SER A 370 7.30 -0.70 -18.73
CA SER A 370 6.28 -0.72 -19.78
C SER A 370 4.96 -0.11 -19.29
N PRO A 371 4.11 0.40 -20.21
CA PRO A 371 2.79 0.91 -19.86
C PRO A 371 1.83 -0.14 -19.25
N VAL A 372 2.13 -1.43 -19.41
CA VAL A 372 1.41 -2.57 -18.81
C VAL A 372 2.00 -2.92 -17.44
N GLY A 373 3.27 -2.60 -17.17
CA GLY A 373 3.94 -2.80 -15.88
C GLY A 373 3.63 -1.73 -14.83
N GLY A 374 3.12 -0.56 -15.22
CA GLY A 374 2.62 0.46 -14.29
C GLY A 374 3.69 1.27 -13.52
N GLU A 375 4.98 0.98 -13.70
CA GLU A 375 6.08 1.73 -13.06
C GLU A 375 6.32 3.08 -13.76
N HIS A 376 5.49 4.08 -13.45
CA HIS A 376 5.87 5.48 -13.60
C HIS A 376 6.32 6.00 -12.23
N ALA A 377 7.36 6.83 -12.19
CA ALA A 377 7.97 7.46 -11.00
C ALA A 377 7.01 8.27 -10.08
N THR A 378 5.71 8.28 -10.37
CA THR A 378 4.65 8.92 -9.58
C THR A 378 3.41 8.02 -9.34
N PHE A 379 3.46 6.75 -9.75
CA PHE A 379 2.32 5.81 -9.75
C PHE A 379 2.72 4.36 -9.48
N ASP A 380 3.45 4.08 -8.40
CA ASP A 380 3.75 2.69 -8.05
C ASP A 380 2.50 1.94 -7.58
N ARG A 381 2.19 0.81 -8.23
CA ARG A 381 1.46 -0.26 -7.56
C ARG A 381 2.41 -0.88 -6.55
N ILE A 382 2.05 -0.74 -5.28
CA ILE A 382 2.85 -1.17 -4.15
C ILE A 382 2.84 -2.71 -4.12
N VAL A 383 4.00 -3.34 -4.30
CA VAL A 383 4.20 -4.74 -3.89
C VAL A 383 4.30 -4.75 -2.37
N TRP A 384 3.41 -5.51 -1.74
CA TRP A 384 3.40 -5.72 -0.30
C TRP A 384 4.13 -7.02 0.01
N SER A 385 5.21 -6.94 0.79
CA SER A 385 5.79 -8.15 1.37
C SER A 385 4.97 -8.54 2.59
N LEU A 386 4.41 -9.74 2.60
CA LEU A 386 3.63 -10.29 3.69
C LEU A 386 4.53 -11.12 4.61
N GLU A 387 4.49 -10.78 5.88
CA GLU A 387 5.03 -11.57 6.98
C GLU A 387 3.88 -11.98 7.91
N ARG A 388 3.80 -13.26 8.27
CA ARG A 388 2.83 -13.77 9.24
C ARG A 388 3.49 -13.97 10.58
N ILE A 389 2.85 -13.47 11.64
CA ILE A 389 3.27 -13.68 13.02
C ILE A 389 2.12 -14.36 13.78
N PRO A 390 1.93 -15.69 13.63
CA PRO A 390 0.80 -16.41 14.22
C PRO A 390 0.70 -16.26 15.74
N LYS A 391 1.83 -16.24 16.45
CA LYS A 391 1.85 -16.05 17.92
C LYS A 391 1.29 -14.69 18.36
N ALA A 392 1.25 -13.71 17.46
CA ALA A 392 0.72 -12.38 17.71
C ALA A 392 -0.64 -12.14 17.01
N ASN A 393 -1.24 -13.18 16.40
CA ASN A 393 -2.50 -13.09 15.63
C ASN A 393 -2.47 -11.93 14.62
N ARG A 394 -1.38 -11.83 13.86
CA ARG A 394 -1.06 -10.63 13.08
C ARG A 394 -0.38 -10.96 11.76
N MET A 395 -0.84 -10.31 10.70
CA MET A 395 -0.18 -10.19 9.40
C MET A 395 0.45 -8.79 9.28
N ILE A 396 1.68 -8.72 8.78
CA ILE A 396 2.37 -7.46 8.53
C ILE A 396 2.65 -7.34 7.03
N PHE A 397 2.17 -6.25 6.44
CA PHE A 397 2.35 -5.90 5.03
C PHE A 397 3.37 -4.77 4.93
N HIS A 398 4.54 -5.09 4.42
CA HIS A 398 5.68 -4.18 4.30
C HIS A 398 5.72 -3.51 2.93
N ARG A 399 6.04 -2.21 2.92
CA ARG A 399 6.37 -1.47 1.69
C ARG A 399 7.89 -1.37 1.48
N PRO A 400 8.35 -1.12 0.24
CA PRO A 400 9.72 -0.70 0.00
C PRO A 400 10.09 0.52 0.86
N ALA A 401 11.37 0.59 1.25
CA ALA A 401 11.91 1.74 1.93
C ALA A 401 11.79 3.00 1.05
N LEU A 402 11.49 4.13 1.68
CA LEU A 402 11.40 5.44 1.05
C LEU A 402 12.39 6.39 1.72
N THR A 403 13.31 6.96 0.95
CA THR A 403 14.08 8.13 1.41
C THR A 403 13.21 9.37 1.26
N LEU A 404 13.03 10.11 2.35
CA LEU A 404 12.24 11.33 2.29
C LEU A 404 12.94 12.41 1.46
N ALA A 405 12.23 12.89 0.43
CA ALA A 405 12.72 13.97 -0.41
C ALA A 405 12.82 15.32 0.35
N PRO A 406 13.71 16.23 -0.11
CA PRO A 406 13.77 17.61 0.37
C PRO A 406 12.44 18.35 0.26
N GLU A 407 12.22 19.29 1.18
CA GLU A 407 10.97 20.06 1.31
C GLU A 407 10.60 20.83 0.04
N LYS A 408 9.35 20.68 -0.43
CA LYS A 408 8.65 21.79 -1.09
C LYS A 408 7.93 22.58 -0.01
N ALA A 409 8.31 23.84 0.20
CA ALA A 409 7.69 24.69 1.21
C ALA A 409 6.17 24.79 0.95
N GLY A 410 5.38 24.32 1.92
CA GLY A 410 3.94 24.56 1.95
C GLY A 410 3.64 25.96 2.47
N ALA A 411 2.49 26.52 2.11
CA ALA A 411 2.02 27.76 2.73
C ALA A 411 1.83 27.54 4.25
N GLY A 412 2.49 28.37 5.08
CA GLY A 412 2.30 28.39 6.53
C GLY A 412 3.26 27.53 7.38
N GLY A 413 4.45 27.16 6.90
CA GLY A 413 5.51 26.52 7.72
C GLY A 413 5.30 25.03 8.05
N ASN A 414 4.08 24.54 7.88
CA ASN A 414 3.74 23.11 7.95
C ASN A 414 4.18 22.38 6.68
N THR A 415 4.88 21.25 6.82
CA THR A 415 5.26 20.42 5.67
C THR A 415 4.61 19.05 5.71
N TYR A 416 3.91 18.71 4.64
CA TYR A 416 3.35 17.37 4.45
C TYR A 416 4.42 16.46 3.86
N ARG A 417 4.48 15.23 4.37
CA ARG A 417 5.38 14.18 3.86
C ARG A 417 4.56 12.99 3.40
N THR A 418 4.53 12.80 2.09
CA THR A 418 3.86 11.66 1.49
C THR A 418 4.71 10.41 1.65
N LEU A 419 4.17 9.43 2.37
CA LEU A 419 4.66 8.06 2.49
C LEU A 419 4.26 7.22 1.27
N GLY A 420 3.17 7.57 0.59
CA GLY A 420 2.76 6.98 -0.68
C GLY A 420 1.31 7.26 -1.08
N TYR A 421 0.85 6.58 -2.11
CA TYR A 421 -0.49 6.72 -2.67
C TYR A 421 -1.14 5.36 -2.88
N MET A 422 -2.46 5.27 -2.73
CA MET A 422 -3.26 4.15 -3.22
C MET A 422 -4.33 4.70 -4.17
N LYS A 423 -4.33 4.22 -5.42
CA LYS A 423 -5.39 4.57 -6.37
C LYS A 423 -6.69 3.90 -5.95
N TYR A 424 -7.80 4.59 -6.14
CA TYR A 424 -9.11 3.98 -5.96
C TYR A 424 -10.09 4.45 -7.02
N ARG A 425 -11.21 3.73 -7.12
CA ARG A 425 -12.37 4.13 -7.91
C ARG A 425 -13.61 4.15 -7.03
N HIS A 426 -14.50 5.09 -7.29
CA HIS A 426 -15.90 4.94 -6.84
C HIS A 426 -16.70 4.16 -7.89
N PHE A 427 -17.73 3.48 -7.43
CA PHE A 427 -18.64 2.78 -8.33
C PHE A 427 -19.35 3.78 -9.25
N GLY A 428 -19.44 3.46 -10.55
CA GLY A 428 -20.03 4.33 -11.57
C GLY A 428 -19.09 5.38 -12.19
N GLU A 429 -17.87 5.56 -11.67
CA GLU A 429 -16.90 6.48 -12.27
C GLU A 429 -16.08 5.83 -13.39
N SER A 430 -16.05 6.47 -14.57
CA SER A 430 -15.32 6.00 -15.75
C SER A 430 -13.82 6.34 -15.74
N THR A 431 -13.37 7.24 -14.86
CA THR A 431 -11.98 7.71 -14.79
C THR A 431 -11.34 7.37 -13.44
N SER A 432 -10.12 6.82 -13.46
CA SER A 432 -9.46 6.16 -12.32
C SER A 432 -8.35 7.00 -11.66
N ASN A 433 -8.50 8.32 -11.64
CA ASN A 433 -7.45 9.23 -11.15
C ASN A 433 -7.54 9.56 -9.66
N ALA A 434 -8.54 9.06 -8.94
CA ALA A 434 -8.66 9.30 -7.52
C ALA A 434 -7.55 8.55 -6.74
N LYS A 435 -6.95 9.23 -5.76
CA LYS A 435 -5.83 8.71 -4.96
C LYS A 435 -6.04 9.00 -3.48
N ALA A 436 -5.96 7.96 -2.66
CA ALA A 436 -5.76 8.11 -1.23
C ALA A 436 -4.28 8.40 -0.97
N LYS A 437 -3.97 9.42 -0.16
CA LYS A 437 -2.60 9.74 0.24
C LYS A 437 -2.32 9.15 1.61
N MET A 438 -1.16 8.53 1.76
CA MET A 438 -0.60 8.22 3.07
C MET A 438 0.43 9.31 3.34
N GLU A 439 0.11 10.29 4.17
CA GLU A 439 0.99 11.42 4.46
C GLU A 439 0.90 11.83 5.93
N PHE A 440 2.03 12.19 6.53
CA PHE A 440 2.06 12.81 7.86
C PHE A 440 2.34 14.31 7.78
N LEU A 441 1.88 15.05 8.78
CA LEU A 441 2.11 16.48 8.93
C LEU A 441 3.28 16.71 9.87
N ARG A 442 4.33 17.40 9.41
CA ARG A 442 5.48 17.79 10.21
C ARG A 442 5.36 19.28 10.60
N SER A 443 5.43 19.56 11.89
CA SER A 443 5.63 20.91 12.44
C SER A 443 7.10 21.10 12.81
N ALA A 444 7.53 22.33 13.09
CA ALA A 444 8.92 22.63 13.45
C ALA A 444 9.41 21.86 14.70
N GLU A 445 8.49 21.45 15.58
CA GLU A 445 8.77 20.76 16.84
C GLU A 445 8.40 19.26 16.82
N SER A 446 7.98 18.70 15.69
CA SER A 446 7.49 17.30 15.66
C SER A 446 8.61 16.26 15.78
N ASP A 447 8.32 15.15 16.47
CA ASP A 447 9.17 13.96 16.63
C ASP A 447 9.11 12.99 15.43
N LEU A 448 8.85 13.52 14.24
CA LEU A 448 8.61 12.79 13.00
C LEU A 448 9.84 12.81 12.07
N PRO A 449 9.96 11.86 11.13
CA PRO A 449 11.08 11.77 10.20
C PRO A 449 11.34 13.06 9.41
N GLU A 450 12.61 13.33 9.13
CA GLU A 450 13.10 14.49 8.38
C GLU A 450 13.52 14.16 6.94
N PRO A 451 13.68 15.16 6.04
CA PRO A 451 14.27 14.91 4.74
C PRO A 451 15.63 14.22 4.84
N GLY A 452 15.84 13.20 4.00
CA GLY A 452 17.04 12.35 4.03
C GLY A 452 16.93 11.12 4.93
N ASP A 453 15.98 11.09 5.87
CA ASP A 453 15.68 9.88 6.63
C ASP A 453 15.10 8.80 5.72
N VAL A 454 15.36 7.55 6.07
CA VAL A 454 14.80 6.39 5.36
C VAL A 454 13.69 5.77 6.19
N ILE A 455 12.53 5.60 5.54
CA ILE A 455 11.29 5.17 6.17
C ILE A 455 10.84 3.84 5.59
N TRP A 456 10.44 2.95 6.47
CA TRP A 456 9.66 1.75 6.18
C TRP A 456 8.25 1.95 6.71
N SER A 457 7.26 1.80 5.84
CA SER A 457 5.85 1.87 6.22
C SER A 457 5.21 0.49 6.15
N THR A 458 4.42 0.17 7.16
CA THR A 458 3.83 -1.16 7.33
C THR A 458 2.36 -1.05 7.72
N TRP A 459 1.53 -1.89 7.12
CA TRP A 459 0.19 -2.17 7.64
C TRP A 459 0.24 -3.43 8.48
N GLU A 460 -0.40 -3.39 9.63
CA GLU A 460 -0.65 -4.55 10.48
C GLU A 460 -2.14 -4.88 10.39
N VAL A 461 -2.46 -6.13 10.08
CA VAL A 461 -3.84 -6.66 10.11
C VAL A 461 -3.90 -7.73 11.18
N MET A 462 -4.70 -7.50 12.21
CA MET A 462 -4.98 -8.51 13.24
C MET A 462 -5.91 -9.59 12.68
N ASP A 463 -5.86 -10.79 13.26
CA ASP A 463 -6.80 -11.87 12.95
C ASP A 463 -8.25 -11.46 13.21
N LYS A 464 -9.18 -12.27 12.72
CA LYS A 464 -10.61 -12.06 12.92
C LYS A 464 -10.93 -11.91 14.42
N ASP A 465 -11.83 -10.99 14.72
CA ASP A 465 -12.30 -10.67 16.09
C ASP A 465 -11.24 -10.03 17.02
N CYS A 466 -10.01 -9.78 16.54
CA CYS A 466 -8.96 -9.11 17.30
C CYS A 466 -8.84 -7.62 16.93
N VAL A 467 -8.99 -6.72 17.91
CA VAL A 467 -8.78 -5.29 17.70
C VAL A 467 -7.29 -4.95 17.79
N HIS A 468 -6.81 -4.11 16.88
CA HIS A 468 -5.44 -3.60 16.95
C HIS A 468 -5.30 -2.64 18.15
N ALA A 469 -4.21 -2.73 18.92
CA ALA A 469 -4.02 -1.90 20.12
C ALA A 469 -3.95 -0.39 19.82
N THR A 470 -3.59 -0.03 18.59
CA THR A 470 -3.53 1.35 18.09
C THR A 470 -4.13 1.41 16.68
N PRO A 471 -5.48 1.36 16.54
CA PRO A 471 -6.11 1.26 15.24
C PRO A 471 -5.77 2.47 14.38
N ALA A 472 -5.43 2.25 13.11
CA ALA A 472 -5.22 3.32 12.13
C ALA A 472 -6.49 4.13 11.89
N PHE A 473 -7.67 3.51 12.03
CA PHE A 473 -8.97 4.14 11.85
C PHE A 473 -9.76 4.08 13.17
N PRO A 474 -9.62 5.08 14.06
CA PRO A 474 -10.30 5.08 15.34
C PRO A 474 -11.80 5.44 15.17
N ILE A 475 -12.62 4.43 14.90
CA ILE A 475 -14.09 4.52 14.81
C ILE A 475 -14.74 4.12 16.15
N GLY A 476 -15.90 4.69 16.49
CA GLY A 476 -16.63 4.42 17.74
C GLY A 476 -17.08 2.96 17.92
N ASP A 477 -17.47 2.59 19.13
CA ASP A 477 -17.89 1.21 19.44
C ASP A 477 -19.26 0.84 18.83
N VAL A 478 -20.03 1.81 18.32
CA VAL A 478 -21.32 1.55 17.67
C VAL A 478 -21.29 2.08 16.24
N GLY A 479 -21.81 1.30 15.28
CA GLY A 479 -21.91 1.71 13.88
C GLY A 479 -22.93 0.91 13.07
N CYS A 480 -23.39 1.50 11.96
CA CYS A 480 -24.53 1.03 11.16
C CYS A 480 -24.24 -0.07 10.15
N TRP A 481 -23.00 -0.55 10.07
CA TRP A 481 -22.58 -1.59 9.12
C TRP A 481 -22.17 -2.86 9.86
N SER A 482 -22.57 -4.02 9.35
CA SER A 482 -22.31 -5.34 9.96
C SER A 482 -20.83 -5.63 10.24
N ASN A 483 -19.93 -5.13 9.39
CA ASN A 483 -18.48 -5.28 9.49
C ASN A 483 -17.79 -4.04 10.11
N TRP A 484 -18.53 -3.20 10.84
CA TRP A 484 -18.01 -1.94 11.42
C TRP A 484 -16.69 -2.16 12.16
N HIS A 485 -16.63 -3.17 13.04
CA HIS A 485 -15.46 -3.43 13.88
C HIS A 485 -14.27 -4.05 13.13
N ASP A 486 -14.44 -4.58 11.92
CA ASP A 486 -13.32 -5.18 11.18
C ASP A 486 -12.25 -4.15 10.84
N VAL A 487 -12.65 -2.89 10.66
CA VAL A 487 -11.73 -1.78 10.39
C VAL A 487 -10.78 -1.50 11.56
N LEU A 488 -11.18 -1.84 12.79
CA LEU A 488 -10.33 -1.70 13.99
C LEU A 488 -9.19 -2.72 14.05
N ARG A 489 -9.18 -3.73 13.16
CA ARG A 489 -8.08 -4.70 13.01
C ARG A 489 -6.83 -4.09 12.37
N LEU A 490 -6.97 -2.91 11.73
CA LEU A 490 -5.89 -2.26 10.99
C LEU A 490 -5.03 -1.38 11.89
N GLY A 491 -3.72 -1.59 11.87
CA GLY A 491 -2.70 -0.67 12.38
C GLY A 491 -1.82 -0.15 11.25
N TYR A 492 -1.37 1.10 11.33
CA TYR A 492 -0.38 1.65 10.40
C TYR A 492 0.83 2.15 11.16
N LYS A 493 2.00 1.58 10.86
CA LYS A 493 3.24 1.81 11.57
C LYS A 493 4.30 2.32 10.61
N ILE A 494 5.00 3.37 11.03
CA ILE A 494 6.22 3.83 10.38
C ILE A 494 7.42 3.47 11.24
N ILE A 495 8.48 3.00 10.59
CA ILE A 495 9.80 2.78 11.17
C ILE A 495 10.75 3.64 10.35
N TRP A 496 11.70 4.33 10.96
CA TRP A 496 12.67 5.11 10.19
C TRP A 496 14.04 5.11 10.83
N GLN A 497 15.04 5.26 9.99
CA GLN A 497 16.42 5.51 10.37
C GLN A 497 16.67 7.01 10.22
N SER A 498 16.99 7.68 11.32
CA SER A 498 17.35 9.09 11.25
C SER A 498 18.72 9.25 10.62
N GLN A 499 18.83 10.08 9.59
CA GLN A 499 20.12 10.42 8.98
C GLN A 499 21.01 11.17 9.99
N LYS A 500 20.42 12.03 10.83
CA LYS A 500 21.13 12.84 11.82
C LYS A 500 21.74 11.99 12.95
N SER A 501 20.96 11.09 13.53
CA SER A 501 21.41 10.31 14.69
C SER A 501 21.87 8.89 14.35
N SER A 502 21.63 8.42 13.13
CA SER A 502 21.82 7.01 12.71
C SER A 502 21.04 5.99 13.54
N LYS A 503 20.11 6.43 14.38
CA LYS A 503 19.26 5.59 15.22
C LYS A 503 17.96 5.26 14.53
N PHE A 504 17.35 4.15 14.95
CA PHE A 504 16.05 3.72 14.48
C PHE A 504 14.95 4.13 15.43
N TYR A 505 13.83 4.52 14.85
CA TYR A 505 12.64 4.92 15.57
C TYR A 505 11.41 4.25 14.97
N TYR A 506 10.35 4.08 15.75
CA TYR A 506 9.03 3.75 15.22
C TYR A 506 7.91 4.56 15.87
N LYS A 507 6.79 4.64 15.16
CA LYS A 507 5.55 5.28 15.60
C LYS A 507 4.36 4.69 14.87
N TYR A 508 3.20 4.56 15.54
CA TYR A 508 1.94 4.30 14.87
C TYR A 508 1.26 5.61 14.46
N LEU A 509 0.61 5.62 13.29
CA LEU A 509 -0.15 6.77 12.79
C LEU A 509 -1.64 6.43 12.69
N GLN A 510 -2.49 7.45 12.81
CA GLN A 510 -3.94 7.33 12.73
C GLN A 510 -4.53 8.26 11.66
N TRP A 511 -5.70 7.92 11.17
CA TRP A 511 -6.41 8.67 10.15
C TRP A 511 -7.09 9.90 10.76
N ALA A 512 -6.82 11.09 10.22
CA ALA A 512 -7.39 12.34 10.69
C ALA A 512 -8.30 12.97 9.61
N ALA A 513 -9.62 12.84 9.77
CA ALA A 513 -10.59 13.51 8.91
C ALA A 513 -10.58 15.05 9.13
N PRO A 514 -10.95 15.89 8.14
CA PRO A 514 -11.52 15.56 6.81
C PRO A 514 -10.48 15.45 5.69
N ARG A 515 -9.19 15.55 5.99
CA ARG A 515 -8.15 15.48 4.95
C ARG A 515 -7.81 14.02 4.67
N THR A 516 -7.48 13.71 3.42
CA THR A 516 -7.11 12.38 2.93
C THR A 516 -5.71 11.95 3.42
N CYS A 517 -5.39 12.16 4.70
CA CYS A 517 -4.06 12.02 5.28
C CYS A 517 -4.03 11.28 6.63
N LEU A 518 -3.01 10.45 6.83
CA LEU A 518 -2.69 9.72 8.06
C LEU A 518 -1.79 10.57 8.96
N ARG A 519 -2.32 11.21 10.00
CA ARG A 519 -1.54 12.06 10.90
C ARG A 519 -1.02 11.28 12.12
N ALA A 520 0.14 11.69 12.64
CA ALA A 520 0.42 11.48 14.05
C ALA A 520 -0.53 12.41 14.80
N ILE A 521 -1.56 11.84 15.41
CA ILE A 521 -2.56 12.65 16.09
C ILE A 521 -2.03 12.99 17.49
N SER A 522 -1.87 14.29 17.76
CA SER A 522 -1.92 14.87 19.11
C SER A 522 -3.34 15.29 19.52
N ASP A 523 -4.31 15.30 18.59
CA ASP A 523 -5.62 15.90 18.76
C ASP A 523 -6.75 14.89 18.40
N ASN A 524 -7.44 14.35 19.41
CA ASN A 524 -8.61 13.44 19.47
C ASN A 524 -9.73 13.59 18.38
N LYS A 525 -9.40 13.71 17.10
CA LYS A 525 -10.35 13.69 15.97
C LYS A 525 -10.73 12.27 15.61
N THR A 526 -11.85 11.84 16.15
CA THR A 526 -12.43 10.50 15.96
C THR A 526 -13.16 10.30 14.64
N GLY A 527 -13.23 9.02 14.23
CA GLY A 527 -13.60 8.52 12.92
C GLY A 527 -14.94 9.00 12.37
N SER A 528 -14.88 9.45 11.12
CA SER A 528 -16.04 9.68 10.27
C SER A 528 -16.45 8.38 9.56
N VAL A 529 -17.64 8.37 8.95
CA VAL A 529 -18.08 7.35 7.98
C VAL A 529 -17.04 7.16 6.88
N THR A 530 -16.34 8.25 6.51
CA THR A 530 -15.19 8.22 5.61
C THR A 530 -14.03 7.38 6.15
N SER A 531 -13.74 7.44 7.46
CA SER A 531 -12.68 6.63 8.08
C SER A 531 -13.02 5.14 8.02
N TYR A 532 -14.27 4.80 8.30
CA TYR A 532 -14.78 3.43 8.11
C TYR A 532 -14.69 3.00 6.63
N ALA A 533 -15.18 3.82 5.69
CA ALA A 533 -15.19 3.48 4.27
C ALA A 533 -13.77 3.24 3.71
N TYR A 534 -12.80 4.10 4.04
CA TYR A 534 -11.41 3.92 3.64
C TYR A 534 -10.76 2.73 4.33
N GLY A 535 -10.99 2.55 5.63
CA GLY A 535 -10.49 1.40 6.37
C GLY A 535 -11.02 0.08 5.83
N ALA A 536 -12.31 -0.01 5.51
CA ALA A 536 -12.93 -1.17 4.88
C ALA A 536 -12.33 -1.43 3.49
N GLY A 537 -12.14 -0.39 2.68
CA GLY A 537 -11.48 -0.51 1.38
C GLY A 537 -10.04 -1.02 1.48
N ILE A 538 -9.25 -0.49 2.42
CA ILE A 538 -7.86 -0.89 2.64
C ILE A 538 -7.77 -2.31 3.21
N LEU A 539 -8.68 -2.70 4.12
CA LEU A 539 -8.73 -4.06 4.64
C LEU A 539 -8.98 -5.08 3.51
N ALA A 540 -9.97 -4.82 2.66
CA ALA A 540 -10.25 -5.67 1.51
C ALA A 540 -9.07 -5.73 0.53
N HIS A 541 -8.42 -4.60 0.27
CA HIS A 541 -7.19 -4.52 -0.53
C HIS A 541 -6.12 -5.47 0.00
N LEU A 542 -5.72 -5.30 1.26
CA LEU A 542 -4.64 -6.07 1.90
C LEU A 542 -4.97 -7.56 2.05
N LEU A 543 -6.23 -7.92 2.22
CA LEU A 543 -6.66 -9.32 2.29
C LEU A 543 -6.89 -9.97 0.91
N LYS A 544 -6.60 -9.24 -0.19
CA LYS A 544 -6.88 -9.66 -1.57
C LYS A 544 -8.33 -10.14 -1.78
N SER A 545 -9.26 -9.51 -1.07
CA SER A 545 -10.69 -9.85 -1.14
C SER A 545 -11.46 -8.72 -1.80
N THR A 546 -12.67 -9.04 -2.25
CA THR A 546 -13.70 -8.07 -2.58
C THR A 546 -14.87 -8.23 -1.61
N TRP A 547 -15.69 -7.19 -1.47
CA TRP A 547 -16.95 -7.29 -0.74
C TRP A 547 -18.02 -7.90 -1.65
N PRO A 548 -18.83 -8.86 -1.17
CA PRO A 548 -20.08 -9.25 -1.82
C PRO A 548 -21.01 -8.04 -1.99
N GLY A 549 -21.73 -7.94 -3.12
CA GLY A 549 -22.66 -6.82 -3.38
C GLY A 549 -21.98 -5.47 -3.60
N ARG A 550 -20.68 -5.46 -3.90
CA ARG A 550 -19.86 -4.24 -4.04
C ARG A 550 -20.42 -3.19 -5.01
N GLU A 551 -21.16 -3.60 -6.03
CA GLU A 551 -21.81 -2.69 -6.98
C GLU A 551 -22.88 -1.81 -6.30
N GLU A 552 -23.50 -2.31 -5.23
CA GLU A 552 -24.51 -1.60 -4.43
C GLU A 552 -23.88 -0.67 -3.36
N GLN A 553 -22.57 -0.76 -3.14
CA GLN A 553 -21.85 -0.12 -2.02
C GLN A 553 -20.88 0.97 -2.48
N GLY A 554 -21.32 1.85 -3.39
CA GLY A 554 -20.46 2.84 -4.06
C GLY A 554 -19.70 3.85 -3.18
N PHE A 555 -20.04 3.93 -1.88
CA PHE A 555 -19.36 4.81 -0.92
C PHE A 555 -18.02 4.26 -0.42
N VAL A 556 -17.78 2.94 -0.51
CA VAL A 556 -16.50 2.31 -0.14
C VAL A 556 -15.53 2.40 -1.32
N PRO A 557 -14.35 3.02 -1.15
CA PRO A 557 -13.36 3.11 -2.24
C PRO A 557 -12.86 1.72 -2.69
N ASP A 558 -12.84 1.48 -3.99
CA ASP A 558 -12.21 0.29 -4.57
C ASP A 558 -10.72 0.53 -4.83
N PHE A 559 -9.88 -0.03 -3.98
CA PHE A 559 -8.43 -0.05 -4.19
C PHE A 559 -7.94 -1.22 -5.06
N GLY A 560 -8.82 -2.13 -5.48
CA GLY A 560 -8.48 -3.40 -6.11
C GLY A 560 -7.80 -4.38 -5.14
N PRO A 561 -7.52 -5.63 -5.55
CA PRO A 561 -6.75 -6.56 -4.73
C PRO A 561 -5.27 -6.12 -4.64
N ALA A 562 -4.68 -6.26 -3.46
CA ALA A 562 -3.26 -6.00 -3.27
C ALA A 562 -2.37 -6.99 -4.04
N HIS A 563 -1.22 -6.47 -4.46
CA HIS A 563 -0.14 -7.31 -4.95
C HIS A 563 0.73 -7.73 -3.77
N ILE A 564 0.76 -9.03 -3.45
CA ILE A 564 1.35 -9.52 -2.21
C ILE A 564 2.32 -10.66 -2.49
N VAL A 565 3.48 -10.58 -1.87
CA VAL A 565 4.52 -11.61 -1.86
C VAL A 565 4.72 -12.05 -0.42
N GLU A 566 4.41 -13.30 -0.12
CA GLU A 566 4.70 -13.87 1.18
C GLU A 566 6.18 -14.26 1.26
N VAL A 567 6.83 -13.83 2.34
CA VAL A 567 8.24 -14.14 2.60
C VAL A 567 8.32 -15.16 3.73
N ILE A 568 8.78 -16.36 3.41
CA ILE A 568 8.97 -17.45 4.36
C ILE A 568 10.44 -17.50 4.74
N TYR A 569 10.73 -17.31 6.03
CA TYR A 569 12.08 -17.34 6.56
C TYR A 569 12.41 -18.70 7.16
N ASP A 570 13.51 -19.30 6.70
CA ASP A 570 14.18 -20.40 7.40
C ASP A 570 15.49 -19.86 7.99
N ALA A 571 15.41 -19.39 9.23
CA ALA A 571 16.55 -18.83 9.97
C ALA A 571 17.69 -19.82 10.19
N PHE A 572 17.38 -21.12 10.26
CA PHE A 572 18.40 -22.14 10.42
C PHE A 572 19.17 -22.34 9.11
N ARG A 573 18.47 -22.40 7.97
CA ARG A 573 19.09 -22.53 6.64
C ARG A 573 19.64 -21.23 6.08
N GLN A 574 19.28 -20.09 6.67
CA GLN A 574 19.47 -18.77 6.07
C GLN A 574 18.89 -18.70 4.65
N THR A 575 17.71 -19.29 4.46
CA THR A 575 17.00 -19.23 3.19
C THR A 575 15.71 -18.46 3.37
N ALA A 576 15.45 -17.51 2.47
CA ALA A 576 14.18 -16.81 2.40
C ALA A 576 13.50 -17.19 1.09
N THR A 577 12.29 -17.74 1.19
CA THR A 577 11.48 -18.11 0.02
C THR A 577 10.40 -17.07 -0.19
N CYS A 578 10.35 -16.51 -1.39
CA CYS A 578 9.39 -15.49 -1.79
C CYS A 578 8.35 -16.12 -2.70
N GLN A 579 7.10 -16.16 -2.26
CA GLN A 579 6.01 -16.74 -3.03
C GLN A 579 4.87 -15.73 -3.21
N PRO A 580 4.31 -15.54 -4.42
CA PRO A 580 3.16 -14.67 -4.58
C PRO A 580 1.93 -15.29 -3.94
N VAL A 581 1.15 -14.45 -3.28
CA VAL A 581 -0.17 -14.82 -2.78
C VAL A 581 -1.17 -14.68 -3.92
N THR A 582 -1.65 -15.82 -4.42
CA THR A 582 -2.55 -15.91 -5.59
C THR A 582 -4.03 -15.98 -5.21
N ALA A 583 -4.35 -16.47 -4.02
CA ALA A 583 -5.72 -16.55 -3.50
C ALA A 583 -6.00 -15.44 -2.46
N PRO A 584 -7.28 -15.10 -2.20
CA PRO A 584 -7.65 -14.25 -1.07
C PRO A 584 -7.11 -14.81 0.26
N LEU A 585 -6.61 -13.93 1.12
CA LEU A 585 -6.11 -14.29 2.44
C LEU A 585 -7.23 -14.63 3.42
N GLU A 586 -8.38 -13.97 3.24
CA GLU A 586 -9.58 -14.14 4.03
C GLU A 586 -10.78 -13.80 3.13
N GLN A 587 -11.89 -14.53 3.28
CA GLN A 587 -13.15 -14.12 2.66
C GLN A 587 -13.87 -13.14 3.58
N LEU A 588 -14.21 -11.98 3.04
CA LEU A 588 -14.83 -10.91 3.81
C LEU A 588 -16.34 -10.85 3.58
N SER A 589 -17.10 -10.67 4.67
CA SER A 589 -18.55 -10.41 4.60
C SER A 589 -18.81 -8.94 4.27
N GLY A 590 -19.57 -8.68 3.21
CA GLY A 590 -19.89 -7.32 2.77
C GLY A 590 -20.58 -6.48 3.87
N PRO A 591 -20.44 -5.15 3.83
CA PRO A 591 -21.16 -4.29 4.75
C PRO A 591 -22.67 -4.35 4.50
N ILE A 592 -23.41 -4.77 5.51
CA ILE A 592 -24.88 -4.78 5.51
C ILE A 592 -25.34 -3.69 6.47
N TYR A 593 -26.17 -2.77 5.98
CA TYR A 593 -26.75 -1.71 6.79
C TYR A 593 -27.78 -2.29 7.79
N SER A 594 -27.69 -1.90 9.06
CA SER A 594 -28.65 -2.33 10.08
C SER A 594 -28.93 -1.24 11.11
N GLU A 595 -29.95 -0.43 10.86
CA GLU A 595 -30.42 0.60 11.80
C GLU A 595 -30.88 -0.04 13.13
N ASN A 596 -31.66 -1.12 13.10
CA ASN A 596 -32.17 -1.76 14.31
C ASN A 596 -31.06 -2.29 15.24
N ALA A 597 -29.97 -2.82 14.66
CA ALA A 597 -28.83 -3.29 15.45
C ALA A 597 -28.15 -2.12 16.19
N VAL A 598 -28.00 -0.98 15.51
CA VAL A 598 -27.44 0.25 16.09
C VAL A 598 -28.34 0.78 17.20
N LEU A 599 -29.64 0.92 16.93
CA LEU A 599 -30.61 1.40 17.92
C LEU A 599 -30.61 0.51 19.17
N SER A 600 -30.49 -0.81 18.99
CA SER A 600 -30.39 -1.76 20.10
C SER A 600 -29.11 -1.58 20.92
N GLN A 601 -27.96 -1.40 20.26
CA GLN A 601 -26.68 -1.14 20.94
C GLN A 601 -26.70 0.18 21.71
N LEU A 602 -27.22 1.24 21.10
CA LEU A 602 -27.35 2.55 21.75
C LEU A 602 -28.33 2.48 22.93
N GLY A 603 -29.47 1.79 22.80
CA GLY A 603 -30.45 1.62 23.88
C GLY A 603 -29.97 0.75 25.05
N ALA A 604 -28.96 -0.09 24.81
CA ALA A 604 -28.29 -0.88 25.83
C ALA A 604 -27.20 -0.09 26.59
N LEU A 605 -26.80 1.10 26.13
CA LEU A 605 -25.82 1.94 26.83
C LEU A 605 -26.42 2.48 28.12
N ARG A 606 -26.05 1.86 29.24
CA ARG A 606 -26.51 2.25 30.58
C ARG A 606 -25.35 2.26 31.56
N VAL A 607 -25.34 3.25 32.45
CA VAL A 607 -24.38 3.34 33.55
C VAL A 607 -25.14 3.64 34.84
N THR A 608 -24.89 2.87 35.89
CA THR A 608 -25.47 3.14 37.22
C THR A 608 -24.54 4.05 38.01
N GLU A 609 -25.01 5.25 38.36
CA GLU A 609 -24.30 6.21 39.19
C GLU A 609 -25.21 6.60 40.37
N HIS A 610 -24.70 6.48 41.60
CA HIS A 610 -25.45 6.79 42.83
C HIS A 610 -26.82 6.09 42.92
N GLY A 611 -26.92 4.86 42.41
CA GLY A 611 -28.17 4.08 42.38
C GLY A 611 -29.15 4.46 41.26
N VAL A 612 -28.82 5.47 40.44
CA VAL A 612 -29.64 5.89 39.28
C VAL A 612 -29.05 5.31 38.00
N GLN A 613 -29.89 4.65 37.20
CA GLN A 613 -29.49 4.11 35.90
C GLN A 613 -29.60 5.19 34.81
N LYS A 614 -28.46 5.79 34.44
CA LYS A 614 -28.34 6.76 33.35
C LYS A 614 -28.22 6.05 32.01
N HIS A 615 -28.88 6.54 30.97
CA HIS A 615 -28.90 5.94 29.63
C HIS A 615 -29.16 6.99 28.55
N LEU A 616 -28.94 6.66 27.27
CA LEU A 616 -29.29 7.57 26.18
C LEU A 616 -30.82 7.61 26.03
N GLU A 617 -31.38 8.80 25.87
CA GLU A 617 -32.83 8.95 25.69
C GLU A 617 -33.18 9.34 24.25
N ASN A 618 -34.43 9.07 23.87
CA ASN A 618 -34.97 9.44 22.57
C ASN A 618 -34.16 8.90 21.37
N ILE A 619 -33.56 7.71 21.50
CA ILE A 619 -32.70 7.10 20.48
C ILE A 619 -33.49 6.70 19.23
N ASN A 620 -34.80 6.48 19.35
CA ASN A 620 -35.71 6.15 18.25
C ASN A 620 -37.06 6.88 18.36
N GLY A 621 -37.10 8.03 19.03
CA GLY A 621 -38.32 8.82 19.15
C GLY A 621 -38.26 10.09 18.30
N ASP A 622 -39.29 10.91 18.45
CA ASP A 622 -39.49 12.10 17.63
C ASP A 622 -38.34 13.09 17.79
N TRP A 623 -38.06 13.86 16.74
CA TRP A 623 -37.10 14.95 16.80
C TRP A 623 -37.33 15.86 18.02
N GLN A 624 -36.34 15.93 18.92
CA GLN A 624 -36.40 16.72 20.16
C GLN A 624 -37.56 16.35 21.11
N GLY A 625 -38.05 15.11 21.09
CA GLY A 625 -39.14 14.62 21.94
C GLY A 625 -38.84 14.46 23.44
N LEU A 626 -37.90 15.21 24.01
CA LEU A 626 -37.66 15.21 25.46
C LEU A 626 -38.70 16.07 26.18
N ASP A 627 -39.31 15.51 27.23
CA ASP A 627 -39.99 16.30 28.24
C ASP A 627 -38.93 16.98 29.15
N TRP A 628 -39.09 18.27 29.40
CA TRP A 628 -38.22 19.05 30.28
C TRP A 628 -38.78 19.19 31.71
N ALA A 629 -39.88 18.52 32.05
CA ALA A 629 -40.48 18.54 33.39
C ALA A 629 -39.47 18.18 34.50
N TRP A 630 -38.55 17.25 34.23
CA TRP A 630 -37.48 16.89 35.16
C TRP A 630 -36.57 18.06 35.56
N LEU A 631 -36.37 19.08 34.71
CA LEU A 631 -35.60 20.28 35.05
C LEU A 631 -36.32 21.12 36.10
N GLU A 632 -37.66 21.16 36.04
CA GLU A 632 -38.47 21.89 37.00
C GLU A 632 -38.48 21.17 38.36
N ASP A 633 -38.46 19.83 38.38
CA ASP A 633 -38.30 19.06 39.62
C ASP A 633 -36.92 19.31 40.27
N HIS A 634 -35.87 19.48 39.46
CA HIS A 634 -34.53 19.79 39.95
C HIS A 634 -34.37 21.24 40.41
N ARG A 635 -35.24 22.15 39.96
CA ARG A 635 -35.19 23.58 40.33
C ARG A 635 -35.19 23.80 41.83
N GLN A 636 -36.07 23.12 42.56
CA GLN A 636 -36.19 23.31 44.01
C GLN A 636 -34.93 22.83 44.74
N THR A 637 -34.40 21.66 44.35
CA THR A 637 -33.17 21.07 44.90
C THR A 637 -31.96 21.96 44.63
N TYR A 638 -31.82 22.48 43.41
CA TYR A 638 -30.73 23.39 43.06
C TYR A 638 -30.86 24.75 43.75
N GLU A 639 -32.07 25.32 43.80
CA GLU A 639 -32.33 26.54 44.57
C GLU A 639 -31.94 26.36 46.05
N GLN A 640 -32.13 25.18 46.63
CA GLN A 640 -31.73 24.87 48.01
C GLN A 640 -30.22 24.67 48.18
N ILE A 641 -29.57 23.84 47.35
CA ILE A 641 -28.11 23.60 47.39
C ILE A 641 -27.35 24.92 47.20
N TYR A 642 -27.84 25.82 46.35
CA TYR A 642 -27.21 27.11 46.10
C TYR A 642 -27.51 28.15 47.16
N LYS A 643 -28.73 28.18 47.72
CA LYS A 643 -29.04 29.00 48.92
C LYS A 643 -28.12 28.64 50.10
N GLN A 644 -27.76 27.37 50.23
CA GLN A 644 -26.80 26.90 51.24
C GLN A 644 -25.34 27.26 50.92
N LYS A 645 -24.96 27.36 49.63
CA LYS A 645 -23.56 27.59 49.22
C LYS A 645 -23.17 29.06 48.99
N LYS A 646 -24.05 29.97 48.53
CA LYS A 646 -23.82 31.45 48.46
C LYS A 646 -25.14 32.24 48.43
N GLY A 647 -25.37 33.13 49.40
CA GLY A 647 -26.59 33.94 49.54
C GLY A 647 -26.73 35.15 48.59
N GLN A 648 -26.81 34.97 47.27
CA GLN A 648 -27.04 36.08 46.32
C GLN A 648 -28.10 35.78 45.24
N ALA A 649 -28.95 36.77 44.95
CA ALA A 649 -30.06 36.75 43.98
C ALA A 649 -29.64 36.68 42.49
N SER A 650 -28.36 36.83 42.17
CA SER A 650 -27.78 36.65 40.83
C SER A 650 -27.88 35.19 40.33
N SER A 651 -28.07 34.23 41.23
CA SER A 651 -28.08 32.78 40.97
C SER A 651 -29.38 32.24 40.33
N VAL A 652 -30.55 32.77 40.71
CA VAL A 652 -31.83 32.41 40.06
C VAL A 652 -31.82 32.82 38.59
N LYS A 653 -31.13 33.91 38.25
CA LYS A 653 -30.94 34.35 36.87
C LYS A 653 -30.06 33.38 36.09
N ALA A 654 -28.98 32.87 36.68
CA ALA A 654 -28.11 31.85 36.06
C ALA A 654 -28.86 30.53 35.81
N PHE A 655 -29.65 30.04 36.77
CA PHE A 655 -30.48 28.85 36.59
C PHE A 655 -31.57 29.04 35.51
N LYS A 656 -32.23 30.20 35.47
CA LYS A 656 -33.16 30.55 34.38
C LYS A 656 -32.47 30.61 33.02
N VAL A 657 -31.21 31.07 32.97
CA VAL A 657 -30.39 31.03 31.75
C VAL A 657 -30.07 29.57 31.37
N LEU A 658 -29.75 28.70 32.33
CA LEU A 658 -29.49 27.27 32.10
C LEU A 658 -30.73 26.53 31.57
N ILE A 659 -31.91 26.76 32.15
CA ILE A 659 -33.20 26.23 31.64
C ILE A 659 -33.43 26.74 30.23
N ARG A 660 -33.30 28.05 30.01
CA ARG A 660 -33.47 28.65 28.68
C ARG A 660 -32.52 28.02 27.66
N GLN A 661 -31.27 27.76 28.03
CA GLN A 661 -30.29 27.10 27.16
C GLN A 661 -30.65 25.62 26.88
N ASN A 662 -31.23 24.89 27.83
CA ASN A 662 -31.73 23.52 27.60
C ASN A 662 -32.91 23.50 26.64
N ASN A 663 -33.89 24.37 26.87
CA ASN A 663 -35.06 24.48 26.00
C ASN A 663 -34.68 24.99 24.60
N GLN A 664 -33.56 25.70 24.48
CA GLN A 664 -32.99 26.17 23.22
C GLN A 664 -31.88 25.24 22.68
N ARG A 665 -31.72 24.03 23.23
CA ARG A 665 -30.72 23.06 22.79
C ARG A 665 -30.97 22.72 21.33
N LYS A 666 -30.10 23.20 20.43
CA LYS A 666 -30.22 22.97 18.98
C LYS A 666 -29.51 21.72 18.49
N ASN A 667 -28.62 21.11 19.28
CA ASN A 667 -27.79 19.98 18.85
C ASN A 667 -28.20 18.67 19.54
N CYS A 668 -28.39 17.60 18.78
CA CYS A 668 -28.57 16.24 19.32
C CYS A 668 -27.32 15.78 20.10
N ASP A 669 -27.38 14.68 20.84
CA ASP A 669 -26.27 14.23 21.70
C ASP A 669 -24.98 14.06 20.87
N PHE A 670 -25.09 13.36 19.74
CA PHE A 670 -23.97 13.15 18.82
C PHE A 670 -23.35 14.46 18.31
N CYS A 671 -24.16 15.37 17.77
CA CYS A 671 -23.69 16.66 17.25
C CYS A 671 -23.10 17.54 18.35
N MET A 672 -23.64 17.45 19.56
CA MET A 672 -23.14 18.21 20.69
C MET A 672 -21.78 17.70 21.18
N TYR A 673 -21.61 16.38 21.28
CA TYR A 673 -20.30 15.80 21.59
C TYR A 673 -19.23 16.16 20.57
N ARG A 674 -19.58 16.18 19.28
CA ARG A 674 -18.67 16.64 18.21
C ARG A 674 -18.31 18.12 18.34
N PHE A 675 -19.23 18.95 18.82
CA PHE A 675 -19.04 20.40 18.97
C PHE A 675 -18.24 20.76 20.23
N LEU A 676 -18.26 19.90 21.26
CA LEU A 676 -17.71 20.17 22.59
C LEU A 676 -16.49 19.33 22.97
N SER A 677 -16.00 18.44 22.11
CA SER A 677 -14.62 17.97 22.24
C SER A 677 -13.71 19.19 22.09
N ASP A 678 -12.85 19.48 23.08
CA ASP A 678 -11.99 20.67 23.22
C ASP A 678 -10.97 20.92 22.07
N GLU A 679 -11.18 20.35 20.88
CA GLU A 679 -10.20 20.23 19.79
C GLU A 679 -10.73 20.64 18.41
N VAL A 680 -11.91 21.24 18.37
CA VAL A 680 -12.37 21.97 17.19
C VAL A 680 -12.12 23.44 17.48
N GLU A 681 -10.95 23.94 17.06
CA GLU A 681 -10.68 25.38 16.98
C GLU A 681 -11.91 26.09 16.41
N GLY A 682 -12.49 26.99 17.20
CA GLY A 682 -13.73 27.72 16.92
C GLY A 682 -13.71 28.62 15.67
N ALA A 683 -12.72 28.48 14.79
CA ALA A 683 -12.55 29.28 13.58
C ALA A 683 -13.34 28.74 12.36
N ALA A 684 -13.66 27.44 12.31
CA ALA A 684 -14.32 26.85 11.13
C ALA A 684 -15.86 26.87 11.16
N LEU A 685 -16.47 27.21 12.29
CA LEU A 685 -17.94 27.16 12.47
C LEU A 685 -18.64 28.50 12.18
N SER A 686 -17.91 29.59 11.96
CA SER A 686 -18.50 30.90 11.68
C SER A 686 -18.77 31.17 10.19
N THR A 687 -18.15 30.41 9.27
CA THR A 687 -18.14 30.76 7.83
C THR A 687 -18.79 29.75 6.89
N THR A 688 -19.03 28.50 7.29
CA THR A 688 -19.55 27.47 6.38
C THR A 688 -20.82 26.77 6.90
N GLY A 689 -21.89 27.50 7.22
CA GLY A 689 -23.30 27.01 7.22
C GLY A 689 -23.70 25.73 7.98
N LEU A 690 -22.78 24.99 8.61
CA LEU A 690 -23.00 23.71 9.30
C LEU A 690 -23.41 23.93 10.77
N GLY A 691 -23.95 25.12 11.06
CA GLY A 691 -24.21 25.64 12.39
C GLY A 691 -25.62 25.36 12.90
N ALA A 692 -26.10 24.12 12.81
CA ALA A 692 -27.22 23.58 13.60
C ALA A 692 -27.41 22.10 13.23
N CYS A 693 -27.80 21.28 14.21
CA CYS A 693 -28.37 19.97 13.92
C CYS A 693 -29.75 20.22 13.30
N ASP A 694 -29.81 20.44 11.99
CA ASP A 694 -31.07 20.66 11.27
C ASP A 694 -31.66 19.33 10.82
N ARG A 695 -32.99 19.28 10.79
CA ARG A 695 -33.74 18.09 10.40
C ARG A 695 -33.50 17.77 8.92
N PHE A 696 -33.06 16.54 8.64
CA PHE A 696 -32.82 16.10 7.26
C PHE A 696 -34.15 16.00 6.52
N LYS A 697 -34.16 16.43 5.26
CA LYS A 697 -35.28 16.21 4.33
C LYS A 697 -34.85 15.21 3.28
N ASP A 698 -35.65 14.19 3.07
CA ASP A 698 -35.39 13.22 2.01
C ASP A 698 -35.67 13.81 0.60
N ASP A 699 -35.46 12.99 -0.42
CA ASP A 699 -35.65 13.38 -1.83
C ASP A 699 -37.11 13.77 -2.15
N GLN A 700 -38.06 13.47 -1.26
CA GLN A 700 -39.47 13.84 -1.35
C GLN A 700 -39.81 15.08 -0.51
N GLY A 701 -38.82 15.64 0.19
CA GLY A 701 -38.97 16.80 1.06
C GLY A 701 -39.55 16.49 2.44
N VAL A 702 -39.72 15.22 2.80
CA VAL A 702 -40.26 14.81 4.10
C VAL A 702 -39.16 14.90 5.16
N GLU A 703 -39.49 15.53 6.28
CA GLU A 703 -38.58 15.69 7.41
C GLU A 703 -38.40 14.37 8.18
N GLN A 704 -37.14 14.03 8.45
CA GLN A 704 -36.72 12.80 9.12
C GLN A 704 -36.21 13.08 10.54
N ASP A 705 -36.28 12.13 11.47
CA ASP A 705 -35.83 12.33 12.88
C ASP A 705 -34.30 12.25 13.07
N PHE A 706 -33.55 12.68 12.06
CA PHE A 706 -32.11 12.75 12.09
C PHE A 706 -31.60 13.98 11.35
N CYS A 707 -30.42 14.46 11.74
CA CYS A 707 -29.68 15.46 10.98
C CYS A 707 -28.73 14.77 10.00
N MET A 708 -28.23 15.51 9.01
CA MET A 708 -27.26 14.96 8.04
C MET A 708 -26.05 14.27 8.70
N PRO A 709 -25.40 14.81 9.75
CA PRO A 709 -24.34 14.09 10.48
C PRO A 709 -24.75 12.75 11.09
N CYS A 710 -25.97 12.63 11.58
CA CYS A 710 -26.53 11.40 12.16
C CYS A 710 -26.97 10.41 11.07
N PHE A 711 -27.62 10.91 10.01
CA PHE A 711 -27.98 10.15 8.81
C PHE A 711 -26.78 9.40 8.22
N LEU A 712 -25.66 10.10 8.02
CA LEU A 712 -24.46 9.50 7.43
C LEU A 712 -23.94 8.32 8.28
N ARG A 713 -24.20 8.33 9.60
CA ARG A 713 -23.84 7.26 10.55
C ARG A 713 -24.94 6.22 10.73
N GLY A 714 -26.07 6.34 10.03
CA GLY A 714 -27.22 5.47 10.21
C GLY A 714 -27.82 5.48 11.61
N ILE A 715 -27.73 6.62 12.30
CA ILE A 715 -28.30 6.84 13.64
C ILE A 715 -29.39 7.90 13.57
N ARG A 716 -30.43 7.75 14.40
CA ARG A 716 -31.38 8.83 14.69
C ARG A 716 -30.78 9.83 15.66
N CYS A 717 -31.33 11.05 15.68
CA CYS A 717 -30.88 12.04 16.65
C CYS A 717 -31.38 11.70 18.05
N SER A 718 -30.49 11.28 18.94
CA SER A 718 -30.80 11.16 20.36
C SER A 718 -30.72 12.50 21.07
N TRP A 719 -31.53 12.64 22.11
CA TRP A 719 -31.60 13.81 22.96
C TRP A 719 -31.70 13.30 24.39
N THR A 720 -30.60 13.39 25.14
CA THR A 720 -30.53 12.94 26.53
C THR A 720 -30.57 14.12 27.49
N ARG A 721 -31.16 13.93 28.67
CA ARG A 721 -31.11 14.91 29.75
C ARG A 721 -29.69 15.36 30.06
N ALA A 722 -29.50 16.67 30.20
CA ALA A 722 -28.16 17.25 30.29
C ALA A 722 -27.45 16.98 31.62
N ASP A 723 -28.18 16.71 32.69
CA ASP A 723 -27.65 16.32 34.00
C ASP A 723 -26.97 14.95 33.96
N TRP A 724 -27.49 14.04 33.16
CA TRP A 724 -26.87 12.73 32.96
C TRP A 724 -25.56 12.82 32.19
N LEU A 725 -25.47 13.73 31.21
CA LEU A 725 -24.25 13.99 30.45
C LEU A 725 -23.24 14.86 31.22
N GLY A 726 -23.72 15.74 32.09
CA GLY A 726 -22.92 16.69 32.85
C GLY A 726 -22.15 16.09 34.02
N GLY A 727 -22.60 14.96 34.55
CA GLY A 727 -22.03 14.33 35.74
C GLY A 727 -22.38 15.06 37.04
N ASP A 728 -21.72 14.69 38.13
CA ASP A 728 -22.06 15.18 39.49
C ASP A 728 -21.86 16.69 39.67
N ASP A 729 -21.01 17.31 38.84
CA ASP A 729 -20.75 18.75 38.83
C ASP A 729 -21.69 19.53 37.87
N TRP A 730 -22.73 18.87 37.34
CA TRP A 730 -23.68 19.52 36.44
C TRP A 730 -24.34 20.74 37.09
N GLY A 731 -24.22 21.90 36.42
CA GLY A 731 -24.77 23.16 36.90
C GLY A 731 -23.90 23.92 37.90
N ILE A 732 -22.66 23.48 38.16
CA ILE A 732 -21.67 24.21 39.00
C ILE A 732 -20.83 25.16 38.13
N GLU A 733 -21.07 26.47 38.25
CA GLU A 733 -20.28 27.50 37.56
C GLU A 733 -18.85 27.56 38.12
N LYS A 734 -17.84 27.47 37.26
CA LYS A 734 -16.50 27.99 37.57
C LYS A 734 -16.47 29.48 37.21
N GLU A 735 -16.19 30.34 38.20
CA GLU A 735 -16.03 31.78 38.02
C GLU A 735 -15.03 32.06 36.88
N GLY A 736 -15.49 32.69 35.78
CA GLY A 736 -14.63 33.16 34.68
C GLY A 736 -15.03 32.77 33.24
N MET A 737 -15.87 31.75 33.04
CA MET A 737 -16.12 31.20 31.67
C MET A 737 -17.37 31.73 30.94
N LEU A 738 -18.16 32.63 31.54
CA LEU A 738 -19.41 33.15 30.96
C LEU A 738 -19.24 33.95 29.65
N ARG A 739 -18.01 34.26 29.22
CA ARG A 739 -17.78 35.19 28.09
C ARG A 739 -17.63 34.57 26.72
N HIS A 740 -17.48 33.24 26.56
CA HIS A 740 -17.10 32.68 25.25
C HIS A 740 -17.95 31.56 24.61
N ALA A 741 -18.97 30.96 25.22
CA ALA A 741 -19.93 30.17 24.42
C ALA A 741 -21.25 29.90 25.15
N ALA A 742 -22.35 30.38 24.57
CA ALA A 742 -23.72 30.02 24.97
C ALA A 742 -24.07 28.53 24.71
N SER A 743 -23.13 27.75 24.18
CA SER A 743 -23.29 26.34 23.78
C SER A 743 -22.30 25.38 24.44
N SER A 744 -21.29 25.86 25.20
CA SER A 744 -20.28 24.99 25.82
C SER A 744 -20.64 24.59 27.24
N ARG A 745 -21.04 23.33 27.42
CA ARG A 745 -21.29 22.73 28.74
C ARG A 745 -20.15 21.79 29.11
N HIS A 746 -19.84 21.70 30.41
CA HIS A 746 -18.92 20.70 30.90
C HIS A 746 -19.65 19.35 31.00
N PHE A 747 -19.20 18.38 30.21
CA PHE A 747 -19.60 16.99 30.34
C PHE A 747 -18.58 16.20 31.13
N SER A 748 -19.05 15.37 32.04
CA SER A 748 -18.22 14.62 32.96
C SER A 748 -18.97 13.40 33.49
N GLY A 749 -18.29 12.57 34.28
CA GLY A 749 -18.88 11.33 34.82
C GLY A 749 -18.70 10.11 33.91
N ASN A 750 -19.13 8.96 34.41
CA ASN A 750 -18.92 7.67 33.73
C ASN A 750 -19.93 7.46 32.61
N PHE A 751 -21.17 7.96 32.75
CA PHE A 751 -22.15 7.89 31.65
C PHE A 751 -21.68 8.69 30.41
N TYR A 752 -21.19 9.91 30.61
CA TYR A 752 -20.57 10.68 29.54
C TYR A 752 -19.44 9.90 28.85
N LYS A 753 -18.51 9.32 29.61
CA LYS A 753 -17.39 8.53 29.06
C LYS A 753 -17.90 7.34 28.24
N ALA A 754 -18.92 6.64 28.73
CA ALA A 754 -19.53 5.50 28.03
C ALA A 754 -20.20 5.94 26.72
N ALA A 755 -21.04 6.98 26.76
CA ALA A 755 -21.71 7.52 25.57
C ALA A 755 -20.70 8.10 24.57
N HIS A 756 -19.69 8.82 25.05
CA HIS A 756 -18.61 9.34 24.22
C HIS A 756 -17.86 8.20 23.55
N LYS A 757 -17.48 7.13 24.26
CA LYS A 757 -16.80 5.96 23.68
C LYS A 757 -17.63 5.27 22.59
N ALA A 758 -18.94 5.15 22.81
CA ALA A 758 -19.86 4.56 21.85
C ALA A 758 -19.88 5.33 20.52
N PHE A 759 -19.92 6.67 20.58
CA PHE A 759 -19.91 7.51 19.39
C PHE A 759 -18.51 7.74 18.80
N PHE A 760 -17.49 7.73 19.66
CA PHE A 760 -16.13 8.18 19.37
C PHE A 760 -15.13 7.34 20.16
N ARG A 761 -14.28 6.56 19.47
CA ARG A 761 -13.25 5.78 20.17
C ARG A 761 -12.10 6.68 20.61
N GLN A 762 -11.87 6.75 21.91
CA GLN A 762 -10.64 7.34 22.45
C GLN A 762 -9.45 6.41 22.19
N PRO A 763 -8.24 6.94 21.95
CA PRO A 763 -7.04 6.10 21.85
C PRO A 763 -6.79 5.41 23.20
N GLU A 764 -7.06 4.10 23.28
CA GLU A 764 -6.85 3.33 24.52
C GLU A 764 -5.37 3.23 24.90
N ASN A 765 -4.46 3.43 23.93
CA ASN A 765 -3.02 3.37 24.12
C ASN A 765 -2.31 4.60 23.54
N VAL A 766 -2.47 5.76 24.19
CA VAL A 766 -1.76 7.01 23.83
C VAL A 766 -0.24 6.81 23.82
N LYS A 767 0.29 5.92 24.65
CA LYS A 767 1.71 5.53 24.63
C LYS A 767 2.10 4.94 23.27
N GLY A 768 1.27 4.10 22.66
CA GLY A 768 1.51 3.53 21.33
C GLY A 768 1.66 4.55 20.19
N LEU A 769 1.23 5.80 20.40
CA LEU A 769 1.38 6.90 19.45
C LEU A 769 2.65 7.75 19.67
N ALA A 770 3.40 7.50 20.74
CA ALA A 770 4.69 8.15 20.98
C ALA A 770 5.76 7.63 20.02
N THR A 771 6.77 8.45 19.73
CA THR A 771 7.96 7.99 19.02
C THR A 771 8.87 7.24 19.99
N TYR A 772 9.29 6.04 19.60
CA TYR A 772 10.19 5.20 20.38
C TYR A 772 11.46 4.91 19.61
N GLU A 773 12.61 5.10 20.27
CA GLU A 773 13.88 4.57 19.80
C GLU A 773 13.87 3.04 19.90
N ILE A 774 14.30 2.37 18.84
CA ILE A 774 14.43 0.91 18.79
C ILE A 774 15.84 0.51 18.36
N PRO A 775 16.30 -0.69 18.75
CA PRO A 775 17.48 -1.30 18.13
C PRO A 775 17.28 -1.40 16.62
N ASN A 776 18.38 -1.40 15.86
CA ASN A 776 18.31 -1.64 14.42
C ASN A 776 17.52 -2.95 14.17
N PRO A 777 16.33 -2.87 13.54
CA PRO A 777 15.48 -4.03 13.30
C PRO A 777 16.03 -4.95 12.18
N GLY A 778 17.22 -4.66 11.64
CA GLY A 778 17.81 -5.35 10.50
C GLY A 778 17.40 -4.77 9.15
N PHE A 779 16.89 -3.53 9.12
CA PHE A 779 16.64 -2.80 7.88
C PHE A 779 17.87 -1.96 7.54
N GLU A 780 18.50 -2.20 6.38
CA GLU A 780 19.53 -1.30 5.86
C GLU A 780 19.14 -0.81 4.47
N ILE A 781 19.54 0.43 4.16
CA ILE A 781 19.53 0.94 2.79
C ILE A 781 20.53 0.09 2.01
N VAL A 782 20.02 -0.76 1.12
CA VAL A 782 20.86 -1.25 0.01
C VAL A 782 21.09 -0.04 -0.87
N ASP A 783 22.17 0.69 -0.60
CA ASP A 783 22.62 1.78 -1.45
C ASP A 783 22.65 1.22 -2.88
N GLY A 784 21.78 1.76 -3.72
CA GLY A 784 21.87 1.59 -5.16
C GLY A 784 22.98 2.48 -5.74
N LYS A 785 23.98 2.85 -4.94
CA LYS A 785 25.29 3.09 -5.51
C LYS A 785 25.72 1.71 -5.96
N GLU A 786 25.61 1.48 -7.27
CA GLU A 786 26.49 0.54 -7.95
C GLU A 786 27.85 0.69 -7.24
N ASP A 787 28.36 -0.39 -6.63
CA ASP A 787 29.76 -0.46 -6.22
C ASP A 787 30.56 -0.29 -7.52
N ASP A 788 30.74 0.95 -7.97
CA ASP A 788 31.69 1.40 -9.00
C ASP A 788 33.11 1.44 -8.40
N THR A 789 33.39 0.53 -7.46
CA THR A 789 34.73 0.28 -6.92
C THR A 789 34.98 -1.21 -6.87
N GLU A 790 35.00 -1.84 -8.04
CA GLU A 790 36.07 -2.81 -8.30
C GLU A 790 37.13 -2.05 -9.11
N GLU A 791 38.31 -1.87 -8.48
CA GLU A 791 39.57 -1.49 -9.15
C GLU A 791 39.95 -2.49 -10.24
#